data_AF-A0A956JGP4-F1
#
_entry.id   AF-A0A956JGP4-F1
#
_cell.length_a   1.000
_cell.length_b   1.000
_cell.length_c   1.000
_cell.angle_alpha   90.00
_cell.angle_beta   90.00
_cell.angle_gamma   90.00
#
_symmetry.space_group_name_H-M   'P 1'
#
loop_
_entity.id
_entity.type
_entity.pdbx_description
1 polymer ?
#
loop_
_entity_poly.entity_id
_entity_poly.type
_entity_poly.pdbx_seq_one_letter_code
_entity_poly.pdbx_strand_id
1 'polypeptide(L)'
;KKPMVVDTRRSCGPYMVSIDPKPLVLLDACSQIATLTHGFAHPEMLRALYDGRFAGCLWSNPDTTVHHAPELQGYAEALRRLAPPALDHVTFVCAGGAEANEKALRIARMHAPPAVDGVERRRILAFKNGFHGRTLASLMATWNPKKRGPFELAGYEAVFSEATVDELERVLSEHHKELYAVIIEPMMAEGGDVHLTRALMLGILKAVRARKLPLIIDEVQTGFATGGPFFWWQRLGLGGDKATSPDLMTCAKKANLGVVLSRWPDPEGAQVSVASALRGLIQVESAHEQAALEPLLTKRVKALAADFPQLGSPRVAGTTFAFDLADTDEQTAFINQRYQRGFMTYGAGTRTIRFRLNAGWRKRHLDDLFVRVRAALERLGDPAATDWVPEGSSKRRAGFDVREVEAEDWPAILEIENASYEAARRDSLEFLSGAAEAGVGLVAVDQDTGDILGFCFGGPVEHFSGVSGPDQDDRFGLRDTFYSADVTVSPKARDRGVGRALKRAQIRWAREQGFRFVTGRNRVGMTHSMAALNQSFGAFHVVRLVRQYEGNAEADYYRIPLGAPPEPPEHPPATEQRVDLASGIQQPFGVAPAFMARRELVGPTVSRLNLSNYATIDTVHYTEHLRLLAPRGTGHMYFTSSRDELVDKSLRCLRLSRPDAQLAVGLEGGYLGHVTAAARSLSDPAGFADGFALFDWPRLPHPSEGGVAATIAALDALVDRVGGGALFGLYVELVGERSGLVLEADDAVALAAACRRHDLPLVLVETTTGCYRSGRGAWGVDGLPAEVVPDLVLWYPGGQLGHIFVGDRYYIDRPLMLISTWDGDELSIIRAHEHLRAGRRVETIEASARALREALRDLFTGRFAGASIGGLGLYQTIRFADAETAVSVHQICQRRGVFFGRGRPGTLIAAPPLDLPPPMIATTLRGTIEPLIDDHLARGGK
;
A
#
# COMPACT_ATOMS: atom_id res chain seq x y z
N LYS A 1 10.71 -10.66 19.73
CA LYS A 1 11.80 -9.83 19.16
C LYS A 1 11.24 -8.42 19.00
N LYS A 2 11.91 -7.37 19.51
CA LYS A 2 11.47 -5.99 19.23
C LYS A 2 11.61 -5.73 17.73
N PRO A 3 10.60 -5.20 17.03
CA PRO A 3 10.75 -4.83 15.63
C PRO A 3 11.81 -3.74 15.51
N MET A 4 12.63 -3.80 14.45
CA MET A 4 13.56 -2.74 14.15
C MET A 4 12.78 -1.49 13.75
N VAL A 5 13.09 -0.35 14.37
CA VAL A 5 12.45 0.92 14.06
C VAL A 5 13.26 1.62 12.97
N VAL A 6 12.62 1.80 11.82
CA VAL A 6 13.19 2.32 10.57
C VAL A 6 12.77 3.77 10.39
N ASP A 7 13.70 4.59 9.91
CA ASP A 7 13.42 5.95 9.49
C ASP A 7 13.31 6.02 7.96
N THR A 8 12.08 6.07 7.46
CA THR A 8 11.80 6.19 6.02
C THR A 8 12.28 7.52 5.42
N ARG A 9 12.52 8.54 6.25
CA ARG A 9 13.05 9.86 5.83
C ARG A 9 14.56 9.82 5.59
N ARG A 10 15.26 8.89 6.25
CA ARG A 10 16.72 8.70 6.12
C ARG A 10 17.09 7.55 5.18
N SER A 11 16.12 6.74 4.78
CA SER A 11 16.31 5.59 3.88
C SER A 11 16.27 6.05 2.42
N CYS A 12 17.19 5.54 1.58
CA CYS A 12 17.25 5.92 0.17
C CYS A 12 17.86 4.82 -0.72
N GLY A 13 17.34 4.69 -1.95
CA GLY A 13 17.72 3.62 -2.88
C GLY A 13 17.56 2.23 -2.25
N PRO A 14 18.59 1.38 -2.24
CA PRO A 14 18.54 0.07 -1.59
C PRO A 14 18.83 0.12 -0.09
N TYR A 15 19.05 1.29 0.51
CA TYR A 15 19.45 1.40 1.91
C TYR A 15 18.26 1.68 2.83
N MET A 16 18.14 0.86 3.86
CA MET A 16 17.22 1.05 4.98
C MET A 16 18.01 1.48 6.22
N VAL A 17 17.54 2.51 6.92
CA VAL A 17 18.27 3.13 8.04
C VAL A 17 17.44 3.05 9.33
N SER A 18 18.03 2.55 10.41
CA SER A 18 17.38 2.54 11.73
C SER A 18 17.54 3.87 12.49
N ILE A 19 16.71 4.05 13.52
CA ILE A 19 16.76 5.23 14.41
C ILE A 19 17.77 5.11 15.56
N ASP A 20 18.55 4.01 15.63
CA ASP A 20 19.49 3.77 16.72
C ASP A 20 20.55 4.89 16.82
N PRO A 21 21.09 5.19 18.03
CA PRO A 21 22.14 6.20 18.21
C PRO A 21 23.33 6.02 17.26
N LYS A 22 23.71 4.75 17.02
CA LYS A 22 24.55 4.34 15.89
C LYS A 22 23.64 3.63 14.87
N PRO A 23 23.20 4.32 13.81
CA PRO A 23 22.22 3.77 12.87
C PRO A 23 22.73 2.50 12.22
N LEU A 24 21.89 1.47 12.20
CA LEU A 24 22.09 0.32 11.34
C LEU A 24 21.70 0.72 9.92
N VAL A 25 22.62 0.54 8.98
CA VAL A 25 22.39 0.79 7.55
C VAL A 25 22.42 -0.55 6.83
N LEU A 26 21.27 -0.95 6.29
CA LEU A 26 21.08 -2.26 5.67
C LEU A 26 20.83 -2.11 4.18
N LEU A 27 21.52 -2.92 3.37
CA LEU A 27 21.11 -3.19 2.01
C LEU A 27 19.85 -4.07 2.01
N ASP A 28 18.72 -3.51 1.57
CA ASP A 28 17.47 -4.23 1.35
C ASP A 28 17.52 -5.04 0.06
N ALA A 29 18.10 -6.24 0.15
CA ALA A 29 18.19 -7.19 -0.94
C ALA A 29 16.97 -8.14 -1.00
N CYS A 30 15.86 -7.73 -0.38
CA CYS A 30 14.59 -8.45 -0.45
C CYS A 30 13.39 -7.55 -0.81
N SER A 31 13.62 -6.26 -1.04
CA SER A 31 12.58 -5.26 -1.30
C SER A 31 11.44 -5.35 -0.28
N GLN A 32 11.74 -5.52 1.01
CA GLN A 32 10.76 -5.69 2.09
C GLN A 32 9.65 -6.75 1.85
N ILE A 33 10.05 -7.91 1.29
CA ILE A 33 9.18 -9.02 0.81
C ILE A 33 8.64 -8.78 -0.60
N ALA A 34 9.52 -8.33 -1.50
CA ALA A 34 9.23 -8.04 -2.91
C ALA A 34 8.16 -6.96 -3.10
N THR A 35 8.10 -5.97 -2.22
CA THR A 35 7.08 -4.92 -2.16
C THR A 35 7.60 -3.57 -2.66
N LEU A 36 8.87 -3.27 -2.37
CA LEU A 36 9.53 -2.04 -2.80
C LEU A 36 10.16 -2.23 -4.15
N THR A 37 9.47 -1.76 -5.18
CA THR A 37 9.98 -1.89 -6.53
C THR A 37 11.05 -0.86 -6.89
N HIS A 38 10.93 0.37 -6.40
CA HIS A 38 11.90 1.44 -6.64
C HIS A 38 12.96 1.60 -5.55
N GLY A 39 12.79 0.90 -4.42
CA GLY A 39 13.54 1.19 -3.20
C GLY A 39 13.01 2.46 -2.53
N PHE A 40 13.78 2.97 -1.58
CA PHE A 40 13.39 4.14 -0.78
C PHE A 40 13.68 5.45 -1.52
N ALA A 41 12.78 6.43 -1.40
CA ALA A 41 12.96 7.79 -1.92
C ALA A 41 13.36 7.85 -3.40
N HIS A 42 12.64 7.11 -4.25
CA HIS A 42 12.92 7.09 -5.68
C HIS A 42 12.72 8.46 -6.34
N PRO A 43 13.60 8.88 -7.25
CA PRO A 43 13.46 10.12 -8.00
C PRO A 43 12.08 10.39 -8.59
N GLU A 44 11.48 9.42 -9.29
CA GLU A 44 10.15 9.61 -9.91
C GLU A 44 9.03 9.75 -8.87
N MET A 45 9.17 9.11 -7.73
CA MET A 45 8.21 9.22 -6.64
C MET A 45 8.35 10.57 -5.91
N LEU A 46 9.59 11.03 -5.70
CA LEU A 46 9.87 12.36 -5.19
C LEU A 46 9.33 13.43 -6.14
N ARG A 47 9.62 13.31 -7.44
CA ARG A 47 9.07 14.18 -8.48
C ARG A 47 7.56 14.26 -8.38
N ALA A 48 6.86 13.12 -8.39
CA ALA A 48 5.41 13.08 -8.27
C ALA A 48 4.88 13.76 -7.01
N LEU A 49 5.57 13.63 -5.88
CA LEU A 49 5.23 14.34 -4.64
C LEU A 49 5.41 15.86 -4.78
N TYR A 50 6.56 16.32 -5.29
CA TYR A 50 6.86 17.74 -5.43
C TYR A 50 6.07 18.43 -6.55
N ASP A 51 5.64 17.67 -7.56
CA ASP A 51 4.73 18.11 -8.63
C ASP A 51 3.26 18.14 -8.14
N GLY A 52 2.99 17.75 -6.88
CA GLY A 52 1.67 17.84 -6.27
C GLY A 52 0.72 16.69 -6.60
N ARG A 53 1.17 15.61 -7.28
CA ARG A 53 0.30 14.46 -7.64
C ARG A 53 -0.33 13.78 -6.43
N PHE A 54 0.33 13.86 -5.26
CA PHE A 54 -0.18 13.27 -4.01
C PHE A 54 -1.10 14.21 -3.20
N ALA A 55 -1.20 15.50 -3.55
CA ALA A 55 -1.78 16.54 -2.70
C ALA A 55 -3.20 16.20 -2.19
N GLY A 56 -4.04 15.60 -3.04
CA GLY A 56 -5.42 15.22 -2.71
C GLY A 56 -5.55 13.99 -1.78
N CYS A 57 -4.46 13.28 -1.47
CA CYS A 57 -4.50 12.05 -0.67
C CYS A 57 -3.51 12.01 0.52
N LEU A 58 -2.75 13.10 0.74
CA LEU A 58 -1.78 13.18 1.84
C LEU A 58 -2.44 13.21 3.22
N TRP A 59 -3.60 13.87 3.34
CA TRP A 59 -4.29 14.07 4.62
C TRP A 59 -5.58 13.26 4.75
N SER A 60 -6.26 12.96 3.65
CA SER A 60 -7.47 12.13 3.62
C SER A 60 -7.37 11.02 2.58
N ASN A 61 -8.29 10.05 2.64
CA ASN A 61 -8.50 9.11 1.56
C ASN A 61 -9.97 9.17 1.14
N PRO A 62 -10.33 9.82 0.02
CA PRO A 62 -11.72 9.87 -0.41
C PRO A 62 -12.27 8.46 -0.67
N ASP A 63 -13.59 8.29 -0.58
CA ASP A 63 -14.22 7.02 -0.93
C ASP A 63 -14.21 6.84 -2.46
N THR A 64 -13.32 5.97 -2.94
CA THR A 64 -13.15 5.67 -4.37
C THR A 64 -14.33 4.94 -5.00
N THR A 65 -15.32 4.51 -4.21
CA THR A 65 -16.57 3.93 -4.72
C THR A 65 -17.63 5.00 -5.02
N VAL A 66 -17.41 6.22 -4.54
CA VAL A 66 -18.31 7.38 -4.70
C VAL A 66 -17.69 8.43 -5.62
N HIS A 67 -16.40 8.70 -5.45
CA HIS A 67 -15.67 9.72 -6.18
C HIS A 67 -14.88 9.13 -7.35
N HIS A 68 -14.81 9.89 -8.44
CA HIS A 68 -13.86 9.62 -9.51
C HIS A 68 -12.44 9.86 -8.99
N ALA A 69 -11.55 8.88 -9.22
CA ALA A 69 -10.14 8.95 -8.87
C ALA A 69 -9.30 8.78 -10.16
N PRO A 70 -8.81 9.88 -10.76
CA PRO A 70 -8.04 9.84 -12.01
C PRO A 70 -6.82 8.92 -11.94
N GLU A 71 -6.17 8.83 -10.79
CA GLU A 71 -4.99 7.99 -10.56
C GLU A 71 -5.32 6.50 -10.72
N LEU A 72 -6.48 6.07 -10.22
CA LEU A 72 -6.99 4.70 -10.36
C LEU A 72 -7.35 4.37 -11.80
N GLN A 73 -7.99 5.31 -12.50
CA GLN A 73 -8.31 5.14 -13.91
C GLN A 73 -7.02 5.02 -14.75
N GLY A 74 -6.07 5.95 -14.57
CA GLY A 74 -4.79 5.92 -15.26
C GLY A 74 -4.02 4.63 -14.96
N TYR A 75 -4.07 4.14 -13.72
CA TYR A 75 -3.47 2.86 -13.35
C TYR A 75 -4.13 1.68 -14.06
N ALA A 76 -5.47 1.62 -14.08
CA ALA A 76 -6.20 0.59 -14.81
C ALA A 76 -5.87 0.59 -16.30
N GLU A 77 -5.85 1.76 -16.94
CA GLU A 77 -5.52 1.91 -18.36
C GLU A 77 -4.09 1.47 -18.67
N ALA A 78 -3.12 1.86 -17.83
CA ALA A 78 -1.74 1.45 -17.99
C ALA A 78 -1.58 -0.08 -17.84
N LEU A 79 -2.28 -0.70 -16.89
CA LEU A 79 -2.28 -2.14 -16.71
C LEU A 79 -2.94 -2.88 -17.89
N ARG A 80 -4.08 -2.40 -18.40
CA ARG A 80 -4.75 -3.00 -19.57
C ARG A 80 -3.85 -3.05 -20.80
N ARG A 81 -3.01 -2.03 -21.00
CA ARG A 81 -2.05 -2.00 -22.13
C ARG A 81 -0.96 -3.09 -22.02
N LEU A 82 -0.67 -3.55 -20.80
CA LEU A 82 0.37 -4.54 -20.53
C LEU A 82 -0.20 -5.96 -20.35
N ALA A 83 -1.49 -6.06 -20.03
CA ALA A 83 -2.17 -7.31 -19.71
C ALA A 83 -2.22 -8.27 -20.92
N PRO A 84 -2.25 -9.59 -20.69
CA PRO A 84 -2.57 -10.56 -21.75
C PRO A 84 -3.89 -10.21 -22.48
N PRO A 85 -4.00 -10.41 -23.81
CA PRO A 85 -5.13 -9.94 -24.64
C PRO A 85 -6.53 -10.46 -24.29
N ALA A 86 -6.67 -11.40 -23.35
CA ALA A 86 -7.98 -11.87 -22.87
C ALA A 86 -8.40 -11.21 -21.55
N LEU A 87 -7.54 -10.40 -20.91
CA LEU A 87 -7.78 -9.78 -19.61
C LEU A 87 -8.12 -8.29 -19.80
N ASP A 88 -9.37 -8.00 -20.14
CA ASP A 88 -9.83 -6.65 -20.49
C ASP A 88 -10.28 -5.82 -19.27
N HIS A 89 -10.44 -6.46 -18.11
CA HIS A 89 -10.90 -5.84 -16.88
C HIS A 89 -9.79 -5.75 -15.84
N VAL A 90 -9.80 -4.65 -15.08
CA VAL A 90 -8.89 -4.40 -13.95
C VAL A 90 -9.73 -4.06 -12.74
N THR A 91 -9.51 -4.79 -11.67
CA THR A 91 -10.16 -4.58 -10.37
C THR A 91 -9.09 -4.33 -9.33
N PHE A 92 -9.32 -3.36 -8.46
CA PHE A 92 -8.45 -3.08 -7.33
C PHE A 92 -9.13 -3.46 -6.02
N VAL A 93 -8.33 -3.95 -5.07
CA VAL A 93 -8.73 -4.19 -3.68
C VAL A 93 -7.72 -3.52 -2.75
N CYS A 94 -8.18 -3.15 -1.55
CA CYS A 94 -7.41 -2.26 -0.67
C CYS A 94 -6.06 -2.88 -0.28
N ALA A 95 -6.02 -4.16 0.06
CA ALA A 95 -4.81 -4.77 0.59
C ALA A 95 -4.39 -6.07 -0.11
N GLY A 96 -3.07 -6.33 -0.07
CA GLY A 96 -2.47 -7.66 -0.10
C GLY A 96 -2.66 -8.53 -1.35
N GLY A 97 -1.81 -9.55 -1.46
CA GLY A 97 -2.02 -10.61 -2.47
C GLY A 97 -3.16 -11.56 -2.12
N ALA A 98 -3.41 -11.75 -0.82
CA ALA A 98 -4.46 -12.63 -0.33
C ALA A 98 -5.86 -12.14 -0.77
N GLU A 99 -6.17 -10.85 -0.58
CA GLU A 99 -7.47 -10.31 -1.04
C GLU A 99 -7.58 -10.29 -2.56
N ALA A 100 -6.49 -10.01 -3.29
CA ALA A 100 -6.49 -10.09 -4.75
C ALA A 100 -6.83 -11.51 -5.22
N ASN A 101 -6.25 -12.52 -4.58
CA ASN A 101 -6.57 -13.92 -4.82
C ASN A 101 -8.01 -14.28 -4.43
N GLU A 102 -8.52 -13.79 -3.31
CA GLU A 102 -9.92 -14.04 -2.92
C GLU A 102 -10.93 -13.36 -3.85
N LYS A 103 -10.61 -12.16 -4.32
CA LYS A 103 -11.40 -11.46 -5.33
C LYS A 103 -11.37 -12.21 -6.66
N ALA A 104 -10.19 -12.69 -7.09
CA ALA A 104 -10.08 -13.53 -8.29
C ALA A 104 -10.85 -14.85 -8.15
N LEU A 105 -10.79 -15.49 -6.98
CA LEU A 105 -11.56 -16.70 -6.67
C LEU A 105 -13.07 -16.44 -6.70
N ARG A 106 -13.55 -15.29 -6.21
CA ARG A 106 -14.95 -14.89 -6.35
C ARG A 106 -15.35 -14.78 -7.81
N ILE A 107 -14.58 -14.03 -8.60
CA ILE A 107 -14.86 -13.85 -10.03
C ILE A 107 -14.84 -15.20 -10.74
N ALA A 108 -13.84 -16.05 -10.47
CA ALA A 108 -13.78 -17.40 -11.01
C ALA A 108 -15.03 -18.23 -10.66
N ARG A 109 -15.50 -18.20 -9.40
CA ARG A 109 -16.71 -18.96 -8.98
C ARG A 109 -17.96 -18.52 -9.72
N MET A 110 -18.15 -17.22 -9.98
CA MET A 110 -19.29 -16.70 -10.77
C MET A 110 -19.30 -17.23 -12.22
N HIS A 111 -18.14 -17.64 -12.73
CA HIS A 111 -17.96 -18.14 -14.09
C HIS A 111 -17.59 -19.63 -14.15
N ALA A 112 -17.66 -20.34 -13.02
CA ALA A 112 -17.42 -21.76 -12.96
C ALA A 112 -18.57 -22.54 -13.63
N PRO A 113 -18.33 -23.78 -14.08
CA PRO A 113 -19.41 -24.64 -14.57
C PRO A 113 -20.50 -24.83 -13.51
N PRO A 114 -21.76 -25.10 -13.88
CA PRO A 114 -22.81 -25.38 -12.91
C PRO A 114 -22.50 -26.64 -12.08
N ALA A 115 -23.23 -26.78 -10.97
CA ALA A 115 -23.21 -27.99 -10.16
C ALA A 115 -23.55 -29.24 -11.01
N VAL A 116 -22.92 -30.37 -10.67
CA VAL A 116 -23.12 -31.66 -11.35
C VAL A 116 -23.59 -32.65 -10.31
N ASP A 117 -24.68 -33.38 -10.59
CA ASP A 117 -25.26 -34.39 -9.69
C ASP A 117 -25.59 -33.86 -8.28
N GLY A 118 -25.97 -32.59 -8.16
CA GLY A 118 -26.28 -31.95 -6.88
C GLY A 118 -25.06 -31.60 -6.02
N VAL A 119 -23.84 -31.86 -6.49
CA VAL A 119 -22.60 -31.49 -5.79
C VAL A 119 -22.27 -30.03 -6.07
N GLU A 120 -22.26 -29.20 -5.02
CA GLU A 120 -21.84 -27.81 -5.14
C GLU A 120 -20.32 -27.70 -5.29
N ARG A 121 -19.87 -26.85 -6.22
CA ARG A 121 -18.45 -26.59 -6.46
C ARG A 121 -17.91 -25.61 -5.43
N ARG A 122 -17.40 -26.14 -4.31
CA ARG A 122 -16.89 -25.36 -3.17
C ARG A 122 -15.36 -25.35 -3.06
N ARG A 123 -14.67 -26.21 -3.82
CA ARG A 123 -13.23 -26.44 -3.68
C ARG A 123 -12.44 -25.82 -4.81
N ILE A 124 -11.17 -25.58 -4.53
CA ILE A 124 -10.18 -25.05 -5.47
C ILE A 124 -9.06 -26.06 -5.65
N LEU A 125 -8.50 -26.12 -6.86
CA LEU A 125 -7.27 -26.87 -7.09
C LEU A 125 -6.08 -25.91 -6.99
N ALA A 126 -5.14 -26.25 -6.12
CA ALA A 126 -3.85 -25.57 -5.97
C ALA A 126 -2.69 -26.57 -6.10
N PHE A 127 -1.47 -26.09 -6.04
CA PHE A 127 -0.27 -26.92 -6.24
C PHE A 127 0.56 -27.04 -4.97
N LYS A 128 1.19 -28.20 -4.76
CA LYS A 128 2.15 -28.37 -3.67
C LYS A 128 3.26 -27.34 -3.77
N ASN A 129 3.72 -26.87 -2.61
CA ASN A 129 4.67 -25.77 -2.42
C ASN A 129 4.17 -24.37 -2.82
N GLY A 130 2.93 -24.23 -3.31
CA GLY A 130 2.32 -22.91 -3.59
C GLY A 130 1.99 -22.09 -2.34
N PHE A 131 2.02 -20.77 -2.48
CA PHE A 131 1.61 -19.81 -1.45
C PHE A 131 0.75 -18.69 -2.07
N HIS A 132 -0.53 -18.68 -1.69
CA HIS A 132 -1.54 -17.78 -2.27
C HIS A 132 -2.10 -16.77 -1.26
N GLY A 133 -1.60 -16.75 -0.03
CA GLY A 133 -2.05 -15.82 1.00
C GLY A 133 -2.44 -16.52 2.29
N ARG A 134 -3.08 -15.78 3.20
CA ARG A 134 -3.54 -16.35 4.48
C ARG A 134 -4.89 -15.83 4.96
N THR A 135 -5.67 -15.16 4.11
CA THR A 135 -7.12 -14.99 4.33
C THR A 135 -7.78 -16.35 4.07
N LEU A 136 -8.94 -16.65 4.63
CA LEU A 136 -9.41 -18.03 4.78
C LEU A 136 -9.42 -18.83 3.48
N ALA A 137 -9.99 -18.33 2.38
CA ALA A 137 -10.02 -19.09 1.12
C ALA A 137 -8.64 -19.16 0.44
N SER A 138 -7.86 -18.07 0.48
CA SER A 138 -6.49 -18.08 -0.06
C SER A 138 -5.51 -18.92 0.76
N LEU A 139 -5.79 -19.08 2.07
CA LEU A 139 -5.06 -19.95 2.98
C LEU A 139 -5.34 -21.41 2.67
N MET A 140 -6.59 -21.79 2.35
CA MET A 140 -6.90 -23.15 1.89
C MET A 140 -6.07 -23.49 0.65
N ALA A 141 -5.87 -22.54 -0.27
CA ALA A 141 -5.04 -22.71 -1.46
C ALA A 141 -3.53 -22.80 -1.14
N THR A 142 -3.09 -22.37 0.04
CA THR A 142 -1.67 -22.35 0.42
C THR A 142 -1.23 -23.72 0.94
N TRP A 143 -0.17 -24.29 0.36
CA TRP A 143 0.22 -25.68 0.62
C TRP A 143 0.56 -25.98 2.08
N ASN A 144 1.37 -25.12 2.71
CA ASN A 144 2.04 -25.41 3.98
C ASN A 144 1.05 -25.85 5.08
N PRO A 145 1.03 -27.14 5.48
CA PRO A 145 0.06 -27.68 6.43
C PRO A 145 0.09 -26.99 7.80
N LYS A 146 1.27 -26.53 8.26
CA LYS A 146 1.39 -25.80 9.53
C LYS A 146 0.70 -24.44 9.49
N LYS A 147 0.57 -23.84 8.30
CA LYS A 147 -0.15 -22.56 8.10
C LYS A 147 -1.65 -22.79 7.93
N ARG A 148 -2.07 -23.77 7.11
CA ARG A 148 -3.48 -24.00 6.78
C ARG A 148 -4.25 -24.82 7.82
N GLY A 149 -3.64 -25.88 8.35
CA GLY A 149 -4.33 -26.93 9.13
C GLY A 149 -5.20 -26.42 10.28
N PRO A 150 -4.70 -25.51 11.14
CA PRO A 150 -5.50 -24.98 12.25
C PRO A 150 -6.75 -24.19 11.83
N PHE A 151 -6.83 -23.76 10.58
CA PHE A 151 -7.87 -22.85 10.07
C PHE A 151 -8.79 -23.49 9.04
N GLU A 152 -8.62 -24.79 8.77
CA GLU A 152 -9.46 -25.52 7.82
C GLU A 152 -10.95 -25.44 8.20
N LEU A 153 -11.76 -25.32 7.16
CA LEU A 153 -13.21 -25.30 7.23
C LEU A 153 -13.73 -26.52 6.47
N ALA A 154 -14.52 -27.34 7.17
CA ALA A 154 -15.01 -28.59 6.63
C ALA A 154 -15.77 -28.38 5.31
N GLY A 155 -15.34 -29.06 4.25
CA GLY A 155 -15.95 -29.00 2.92
C GLY A 155 -15.45 -27.88 2.00
N TYR A 156 -14.59 -26.99 2.49
CA TYR A 156 -14.01 -25.87 1.72
C TYR A 156 -12.49 -26.02 1.48
N GLU A 157 -11.94 -27.19 1.78
CA GLU A 157 -10.51 -27.46 1.66
C GLU A 157 -10.07 -27.45 0.18
N ALA A 158 -8.85 -26.98 -0.08
CA ALA A 158 -8.27 -27.08 -1.42
C ALA A 158 -7.83 -28.52 -1.72
N VAL A 159 -7.89 -28.87 -2.99
CA VAL A 159 -7.29 -30.09 -3.53
C VAL A 159 -5.90 -29.73 -4.08
N PHE A 160 -4.88 -30.52 -3.75
CA PHE A 160 -3.50 -30.23 -4.15
C PHE A 160 -2.96 -31.22 -5.18
N SER A 161 -2.37 -30.67 -6.25
CA SER A 161 -1.64 -31.42 -7.27
C SER A 161 -0.13 -31.19 -7.16
N GLU A 162 0.68 -32.18 -7.54
CA GLU A 162 2.07 -31.90 -7.94
C GLU A 162 2.09 -31.04 -9.20
N ALA A 163 3.17 -30.31 -9.41
CA ALA A 163 3.37 -29.47 -10.60
C ALA A 163 3.78 -30.31 -11.83
N THR A 164 2.97 -31.31 -12.18
CA THR A 164 3.12 -32.16 -13.37
C THR A 164 1.78 -32.30 -14.08
N VAL A 165 1.79 -32.53 -15.39
CA VAL A 165 0.55 -32.64 -16.19
C VAL A 165 -0.21 -33.93 -15.84
N ASP A 166 0.49 -35.05 -15.64
CA ASP A 166 -0.14 -36.34 -15.35
C ASP A 166 -0.87 -36.34 -14.01
N GLU A 167 -0.23 -35.79 -12.97
CA GLU A 167 -0.87 -35.66 -11.66
C GLU A 167 -2.05 -34.69 -11.71
N LEU A 168 -1.92 -33.58 -12.44
CA LEU A 168 -3.01 -32.63 -12.62
C LEU A 168 -4.22 -33.28 -13.29
N GLU A 169 -4.01 -34.04 -14.37
CA GLU A 169 -5.10 -34.74 -15.07
C GLU A 169 -5.79 -35.77 -14.17
N ARG A 170 -5.02 -36.49 -13.34
CA ARG A 170 -5.56 -37.42 -12.33
C ARG A 170 -6.45 -36.68 -11.32
N VAL A 171 -5.89 -35.67 -10.65
CA VAL A 171 -6.60 -34.88 -9.62
C VAL A 171 -7.83 -34.20 -10.19
N LEU A 172 -7.71 -33.59 -11.37
CA LEU A 172 -8.84 -32.97 -12.04
C LEU A 172 -9.93 -33.98 -12.37
N SER A 173 -9.60 -35.22 -12.75
CA SER A 173 -10.60 -36.25 -13.05
C SER A 173 -11.34 -36.72 -11.79
N GLU A 174 -10.60 -36.92 -10.69
CA GLU A 174 -11.15 -37.34 -9.40
C GLU A 174 -12.08 -36.27 -8.78
N HIS A 175 -11.70 -35.00 -8.86
CA HIS A 175 -12.38 -33.91 -8.15
C HIS A 175 -13.18 -32.96 -9.05
N HIS A 176 -13.33 -33.21 -10.35
CA HIS A 176 -13.95 -32.25 -11.29
C HIS A 176 -15.33 -31.75 -10.90
N LYS A 177 -16.12 -32.47 -10.08
CA LYS A 177 -17.47 -32.05 -9.65
C LYS A 177 -17.43 -31.04 -8.49
N GLU A 178 -16.34 -31.01 -7.73
CA GLU A 178 -16.17 -30.19 -6.52
C GLU A 178 -15.46 -28.87 -6.81
N LEU A 179 -14.71 -28.80 -7.92
CA LEU A 179 -13.81 -27.69 -8.23
C LEU A 179 -14.51 -26.52 -8.91
N TYR A 180 -14.24 -25.29 -8.49
CA TYR A 180 -14.69 -24.08 -9.20
C TYR A 180 -13.55 -23.28 -9.85
N ALA A 181 -12.29 -23.53 -9.49
CA ALA A 181 -11.13 -22.82 -10.05
C ALA A 181 -9.82 -23.61 -9.88
N VAL A 182 -8.82 -23.26 -10.69
CA VAL A 182 -7.42 -23.67 -10.52
C VAL A 182 -6.54 -22.43 -10.32
N ILE A 183 -5.66 -22.44 -9.31
CA ILE A 183 -4.72 -21.34 -9.02
C ILE A 183 -3.28 -21.83 -8.97
N ILE A 184 -2.35 -21.08 -9.56
CA ILE A 184 -0.92 -21.41 -9.58
C ILE A 184 -0.02 -20.17 -9.71
N GLU A 185 1.13 -20.17 -9.03
CA GLU A 185 2.20 -19.19 -9.25
C GLU A 185 3.08 -19.59 -10.46
N PRO A 186 3.52 -18.67 -11.33
CA PRO A 186 4.47 -19.01 -12.40
C PRO A 186 5.90 -19.25 -11.91
N MET A 187 6.21 -18.73 -10.73
CA MET A 187 7.36 -19.12 -9.93
C MET A 187 6.87 -19.28 -8.49
N MET A 188 6.95 -20.49 -7.94
CA MET A 188 6.57 -20.76 -6.55
C MET A 188 7.57 -20.10 -5.60
N ALA A 189 7.22 -18.91 -5.11
CA ALA A 189 8.20 -18.01 -4.51
C ALA A 189 8.57 -18.39 -3.08
N GLU A 190 7.57 -18.67 -2.24
CA GLU A 190 7.77 -19.17 -0.87
C GLU A 190 8.17 -20.65 -0.85
N GLY A 191 7.74 -21.40 -1.86
CA GLY A 191 7.97 -22.85 -2.00
C GLY A 191 9.41 -23.25 -2.32
N GLY A 192 10.33 -22.29 -2.43
CA GLY A 192 11.74 -22.54 -2.77
C GLY A 192 12.21 -21.83 -4.03
N ASP A 193 11.56 -20.76 -4.48
CA ASP A 193 11.97 -20.00 -5.67
C ASP A 193 12.03 -20.90 -6.93
N VAL A 194 10.98 -21.70 -7.14
CA VAL A 194 10.92 -22.72 -8.20
C VAL A 194 10.28 -22.13 -9.45
N HIS A 195 11.04 -22.05 -10.56
CA HIS A 195 10.58 -21.45 -11.82
C HIS A 195 9.86 -22.52 -12.64
N LEU A 196 8.57 -22.35 -12.91
CA LEU A 196 7.82 -23.32 -13.71
C LEU A 196 8.18 -23.20 -15.19
N THR A 197 8.12 -24.31 -15.92
CA THR A 197 8.47 -24.33 -17.34
C THR A 197 7.29 -23.94 -18.22
N ARG A 198 7.59 -23.41 -19.41
CA ARG A 198 6.58 -23.14 -20.45
C ARG A 198 5.74 -24.38 -20.77
N ALA A 199 6.37 -25.54 -20.91
CA ALA A 199 5.70 -26.78 -21.28
C ALA A 199 4.66 -27.20 -20.23
N LEU A 200 5.03 -27.11 -18.95
CA LEU A 200 4.11 -27.39 -17.85
C LEU A 200 2.92 -26.42 -17.85
N MET A 201 3.16 -25.12 -18.02
CA MET A 201 2.07 -24.12 -18.05
C MET A 201 1.09 -24.32 -19.21
N LEU A 202 1.58 -24.68 -20.40
CA LEU A 202 0.72 -25.04 -21.52
C LEU A 202 -0.08 -26.31 -21.24
N GLY A 203 0.53 -27.30 -20.59
CA GLY A 203 -0.16 -28.51 -20.14
C GLY A 203 -1.28 -28.21 -19.15
N ILE A 204 -1.01 -27.40 -18.12
CA ILE A 204 -2.01 -26.92 -17.16
C ILE A 204 -3.15 -26.21 -17.89
N LEU A 205 -2.82 -25.24 -18.74
CA LEU A 205 -3.82 -24.47 -19.49
C LEU A 205 -4.74 -25.38 -20.32
N LYS A 206 -4.18 -26.38 -20.99
CA LYS A 206 -4.94 -27.36 -21.79
C LYS A 206 -5.86 -28.22 -20.90
N ALA A 207 -5.32 -28.80 -19.83
CA ALA A 207 -6.05 -29.68 -18.91
C ALA A 207 -7.21 -28.98 -18.20
N VAL A 208 -6.98 -27.73 -17.78
CA VAL A 208 -7.96 -26.89 -17.08
C VAL A 208 -9.09 -26.46 -18.03
N ARG A 209 -8.73 -25.98 -19.24
CA ARG A 209 -9.72 -25.57 -20.25
C ARG A 209 -10.59 -26.71 -20.76
N ALA A 210 -10.05 -27.92 -20.87
CA ALA A 210 -10.84 -29.11 -21.25
C ALA A 210 -12.02 -29.35 -20.30
N ARG A 211 -11.93 -28.86 -19.06
CA ARG A 211 -12.96 -28.97 -18.02
C ARG A 211 -13.74 -27.68 -17.77
N LYS A 212 -13.49 -26.63 -18.59
CA LYS A 212 -14.12 -25.31 -18.48
C LYS A 212 -13.95 -24.67 -17.10
N LEU A 213 -12.89 -25.01 -16.37
CA LEU A 213 -12.56 -24.37 -15.11
C LEU A 213 -11.76 -23.08 -15.38
N PRO A 214 -12.03 -21.98 -14.66
CA PRO A 214 -11.18 -20.79 -14.70
C PRO A 214 -9.76 -21.07 -14.20
N LEU A 215 -8.76 -20.56 -14.92
CA LEU A 215 -7.35 -20.56 -14.50
C LEU A 215 -6.93 -19.19 -13.95
N ILE A 216 -6.45 -19.17 -12.71
CA ILE A 216 -5.89 -18.00 -12.03
C ILE A 216 -4.37 -18.13 -11.98
N ILE A 217 -3.66 -17.14 -12.51
CA ILE A 217 -2.21 -17.03 -12.37
C ILE A 217 -1.88 -16.03 -11.26
N ASP A 218 -1.29 -16.54 -10.18
CA ASP A 218 -0.86 -15.73 -9.05
C ASP A 218 0.50 -15.10 -9.34
N GLU A 219 0.48 -13.84 -9.75
CA GLU A 219 1.67 -13.02 -9.99
C GLU A 219 1.92 -12.01 -8.87
N VAL A 220 1.40 -12.26 -7.66
CA VAL A 220 1.56 -11.38 -6.49
C VAL A 220 3.03 -11.04 -6.23
N GLN A 221 3.93 -12.01 -6.38
CA GLN A 221 5.37 -11.81 -6.18
C GLN A 221 6.16 -11.65 -7.49
N THR A 222 5.66 -12.18 -8.60
CA THR A 222 6.42 -12.31 -9.86
C THR A 222 6.11 -11.21 -10.86
N GLY A 223 4.97 -10.54 -10.73
CA GLY A 223 4.57 -9.42 -11.57
C GLY A 223 5.42 -8.18 -11.33
N PHE A 224 5.08 -7.11 -12.04
CA PHE A 224 5.71 -5.79 -11.94
C PHE A 224 7.22 -5.84 -12.20
N ALA A 225 7.60 -6.49 -13.31
CA ALA A 225 8.95 -6.58 -13.85
C ALA A 225 9.98 -7.33 -12.97
N THR A 226 9.51 -8.11 -11.99
CA THR A 226 10.38 -8.92 -11.13
C THR A 226 11.23 -9.90 -11.94
N GLY A 227 10.63 -10.57 -12.93
CA GLY A 227 11.32 -11.50 -13.82
C GLY A 227 11.97 -10.85 -15.05
N GLY A 228 12.03 -9.52 -15.16
CA GLY A 228 12.48 -8.81 -16.36
C GLY A 228 11.30 -8.27 -17.17
N PRO A 229 10.54 -9.11 -17.90
CA PRO A 229 9.24 -8.71 -18.47
C PRO A 229 8.25 -8.30 -17.38
N PHE A 230 7.26 -7.47 -17.73
CA PHE A 230 6.32 -6.91 -16.75
C PHE A 230 5.56 -8.00 -15.98
N PHE A 231 5.09 -9.03 -16.69
CA PHE A 231 4.53 -10.25 -16.10
C PHE A 231 5.47 -11.42 -16.31
N TRP A 232 5.61 -12.29 -15.31
CA TRP A 232 6.43 -13.50 -15.45
C TRP A 232 5.83 -14.47 -16.47
N TRP A 233 4.52 -14.46 -16.65
CA TRP A 233 3.84 -15.17 -17.73
C TRP A 233 4.46 -14.88 -19.12
N GLN A 234 4.89 -13.63 -19.35
CA GLN A 234 5.57 -13.22 -20.59
C GLN A 234 6.98 -13.81 -20.67
N ARG A 235 7.68 -14.00 -19.54
CA ARG A 235 9.00 -14.68 -19.49
C ARG A 235 8.90 -16.13 -19.95
N LEU A 236 7.74 -16.77 -19.79
CA LEU A 236 7.46 -18.10 -20.33
C LEU A 236 7.09 -18.09 -21.82
N GLY A 237 7.11 -16.92 -22.47
CA GLY A 237 6.66 -16.71 -23.85
C GLY A 237 5.16 -16.86 -24.04
N LEU A 238 4.36 -16.65 -22.99
CA LEU A 238 2.90 -16.82 -22.99
C LEU A 238 2.19 -15.46 -22.88
N GLY A 239 0.89 -15.44 -23.21
CA GLY A 239 0.05 -14.24 -23.09
C GLY A 239 0.24 -13.22 -24.22
N GLY A 240 0.92 -13.58 -25.31
CA GLY A 240 0.96 -12.77 -26.54
C GLY A 240 -0.31 -12.90 -27.39
N ASP A 241 -1.19 -13.85 -27.07
CA ASP A 241 -2.44 -14.11 -27.76
C ASP A 241 -3.53 -14.58 -26.79
N LYS A 242 -4.78 -14.60 -27.25
CA LYS A 242 -5.93 -15.08 -26.45
C LYS A 242 -5.86 -16.58 -26.15
N ALA A 243 -5.22 -17.37 -27.01
CA ALA A 243 -5.11 -18.81 -26.83
C ALA A 243 -4.13 -19.20 -25.70
N THR A 244 -3.22 -18.34 -25.30
CA THR A 244 -2.27 -18.57 -24.20
C THR A 244 -2.49 -17.66 -22.99
N SER A 245 -3.55 -16.85 -23.02
CA SER A 245 -3.96 -16.03 -21.88
C SER A 245 -4.62 -16.87 -20.78
N PRO A 246 -4.36 -16.58 -19.49
CA PRO A 246 -5.16 -17.13 -18.40
C PRO A 246 -6.54 -16.46 -18.36
N ASP A 247 -7.43 -16.91 -17.48
CA ASP A 247 -8.74 -16.27 -17.29
C ASP A 247 -8.67 -15.12 -16.29
N LEU A 248 -7.80 -15.26 -15.27
CA LEU A 248 -7.47 -14.21 -14.31
C LEU A 248 -5.98 -14.21 -13.98
N MET A 249 -5.47 -13.04 -13.59
CA MET A 249 -4.14 -12.86 -13.06
C MET A 249 -4.19 -11.91 -11.86
N THR A 250 -3.51 -12.25 -10.77
CA THR A 250 -3.47 -11.42 -9.56
C THR A 250 -2.10 -10.81 -9.36
N CYS A 251 -2.05 -9.58 -8.88
CA CYS A 251 -0.82 -8.90 -8.49
C CYS A 251 -1.02 -8.19 -7.15
N ALA A 252 0.04 -8.06 -6.36
CA ALA A 252 0.07 -7.17 -5.22
C ALA A 252 1.52 -6.74 -4.97
N LYS A 253 1.94 -6.62 -3.71
CA LYS A 253 3.33 -6.27 -3.33
C LYS A 253 3.83 -5.04 -4.11
N LYS A 254 4.66 -5.23 -5.14
CA LYS A 254 5.14 -4.19 -6.07
C LYS A 254 4.02 -3.34 -6.70
N ALA A 255 2.83 -3.90 -6.83
CA ALA A 255 1.62 -3.20 -7.32
C ALA A 255 1.06 -2.16 -6.34
N ASN A 256 1.51 -2.14 -5.08
CA ASN A 256 1.02 -1.29 -4.00
C ASN A 256 -0.47 -1.46 -3.61
N LEU A 257 -1.30 -2.11 -4.42
CA LEU A 257 -2.66 -2.53 -4.09
C LEU A 257 -2.80 -4.01 -4.43
N GLY A 258 -3.91 -4.64 -4.03
CA GLY A 258 -4.32 -5.88 -4.68
C GLY A 258 -4.91 -5.55 -6.04
N VAL A 259 -4.45 -6.22 -7.10
CA VAL A 259 -4.88 -6.03 -8.48
C VAL A 259 -5.34 -7.36 -9.02
N VAL A 260 -6.51 -7.37 -9.67
CA VAL A 260 -7.02 -8.50 -10.43
C VAL A 260 -7.21 -8.06 -11.88
N LEU A 261 -6.46 -8.69 -12.77
CA LEU A 261 -6.69 -8.63 -14.22
C LEU A 261 -7.57 -9.81 -14.59
N SER A 262 -8.69 -9.56 -15.25
CA SER A 262 -9.68 -10.61 -15.50
C SER A 262 -10.32 -10.50 -16.87
N ARG A 263 -10.72 -11.65 -17.40
CA ARG A 263 -11.58 -11.75 -18.57
C ARG A 263 -12.99 -11.21 -18.32
N TRP A 264 -13.43 -11.22 -17.08
CA TRP A 264 -14.78 -10.86 -16.68
C TRP A 264 -14.79 -9.63 -15.77
N PRO A 265 -15.85 -8.80 -15.82
CA PRO A 265 -15.97 -7.65 -14.93
C PRO A 265 -16.19 -8.09 -13.48
N ASP A 266 -15.71 -7.29 -12.53
CA ASP A 266 -16.14 -7.38 -11.13
C ASP A 266 -17.40 -6.53 -10.95
N PRO A 267 -18.53 -7.10 -10.48
CA PRO A 267 -19.73 -6.33 -10.21
C PRO A 267 -19.61 -5.40 -8.99
N GLU A 268 -18.62 -5.59 -8.12
CA GLU A 268 -18.50 -4.85 -6.85
C GLU A 268 -17.09 -4.28 -6.64
N GLY A 269 -16.93 -2.99 -6.95
CA GLY A 269 -15.68 -2.27 -6.67
C GLY A 269 -15.42 -2.14 -5.17
N ALA A 270 -14.15 -2.23 -4.79
CA ALA A 270 -13.72 -2.04 -3.40
C ALA A 270 -13.16 -0.62 -3.17
N GLN A 271 -13.25 -0.15 -1.94
CA GLN A 271 -12.51 1.02 -1.49
C GLN A 271 -11.00 0.73 -1.51
N VAL A 272 -10.19 1.69 -1.95
CA VAL A 272 -8.73 1.54 -1.99
C VAL A 272 -8.01 2.81 -1.56
N SER A 273 -6.71 2.68 -1.28
CA SER A 273 -5.84 3.82 -1.01
C SER A 273 -5.42 4.52 -2.30
N VAL A 274 -5.81 5.79 -2.47
CA VAL A 274 -5.44 6.61 -3.65
C VAL A 274 -3.92 6.81 -3.72
N ALA A 275 -3.28 7.07 -2.59
CA ALA A 275 -1.82 7.20 -2.52
C ALA A 275 -1.13 5.92 -3.01
N SER A 276 -1.63 4.75 -2.64
CA SER A 276 -1.08 3.48 -3.10
C SER A 276 -1.40 3.17 -4.56
N ALA A 277 -2.57 3.59 -5.08
CA ALA A 277 -2.86 3.55 -6.51
C ALA A 277 -1.86 4.39 -7.31
N LEU A 278 -1.57 5.61 -6.84
CA LEU A 278 -0.61 6.51 -7.48
C LEU A 278 0.82 5.95 -7.46
N ARG A 279 1.26 5.38 -6.33
CA ARG A 279 2.54 4.63 -6.26
C ARG A 279 2.57 3.48 -7.27
N GLY A 280 1.47 2.73 -7.39
CA GLY A 280 1.30 1.65 -8.34
C GLY A 280 1.35 2.11 -9.80
N LEU A 281 0.73 3.24 -10.12
CA LEU A 281 0.77 3.86 -11.45
C LEU A 281 2.20 4.30 -11.82
N ILE A 282 2.87 5.06 -10.95
CA ILE A 282 4.28 5.47 -11.14
C ILE A 282 5.16 4.24 -11.33
N GLN A 283 4.85 3.16 -10.62
CA GLN A 283 5.56 1.89 -10.80
C GLN A 283 5.34 1.28 -12.19
N VAL A 284 4.14 1.32 -12.74
CA VAL A 284 3.91 0.83 -14.11
C VAL A 284 4.74 1.63 -15.11
N GLU A 285 4.76 2.95 -14.97
CA GLU A 285 5.46 3.89 -15.86
C GLU A 285 6.98 3.60 -15.95
N SER A 286 7.57 3.11 -14.86
CA SER A 286 9.03 2.97 -14.70
C SER A 286 9.49 1.51 -14.49
N ALA A 287 8.59 0.53 -14.61
CA ALA A 287 8.93 -0.89 -14.40
C ALA A 287 10.07 -1.40 -15.30
N HIS A 288 10.24 -0.80 -16.48
CA HIS A 288 11.26 -1.14 -17.47
C HIS A 288 12.70 -0.97 -16.96
N GLU A 289 12.93 -0.09 -15.97
CA GLU A 289 14.27 0.16 -15.39
C GLU A 289 14.87 -1.08 -14.71
N GLN A 290 14.03 -2.01 -14.27
CA GLN A 290 14.43 -3.24 -13.59
C GLN A 290 15.22 -4.22 -14.47
N ALA A 291 14.97 -4.22 -15.79
CA ALA A 291 15.55 -5.21 -16.71
C ALA A 291 17.09 -5.10 -16.81
N ALA A 292 17.66 -3.93 -16.54
CA ALA A 292 19.11 -3.69 -16.65
C ALA A 292 19.95 -4.47 -15.61
N LEU A 293 19.32 -5.02 -14.56
CA LEU A 293 20.03 -5.72 -13.48
C LEU A 293 20.38 -7.20 -13.81
N GLU A 294 19.61 -7.87 -14.66
CA GLU A 294 19.74 -9.32 -14.91
C GLU A 294 21.14 -9.73 -15.43
N PRO A 295 21.75 -9.03 -16.42
CA PRO A 295 23.09 -9.39 -16.89
C PRO A 295 24.16 -9.25 -15.80
N LEU A 296 24.03 -8.21 -14.97
CA LEU A 296 24.94 -7.94 -13.85
C LEU A 296 24.81 -9.02 -12.78
N LEU A 297 23.59 -9.42 -12.43
CA LEU A 297 23.32 -10.49 -11.48
C LEU A 297 23.82 -11.83 -11.99
N THR A 298 23.55 -12.17 -13.25
CA THR A 298 23.97 -13.41 -13.88
C THR A 298 25.48 -13.62 -13.77
N LYS A 299 26.26 -12.57 -14.09
CA LYS A 299 27.73 -12.63 -13.96
C LYS A 299 28.17 -12.89 -12.52
N ARG A 300 27.55 -12.23 -11.54
CA ARG A 300 27.94 -12.31 -10.12
C ARG A 300 27.53 -13.63 -9.47
N VAL A 301 26.34 -14.14 -9.79
CA VAL A 301 25.86 -15.43 -9.30
C VAL A 301 26.67 -16.58 -9.90
N LYS A 302 27.06 -16.51 -11.18
CA LYS A 302 28.00 -17.48 -11.77
C LYS A 302 29.35 -17.49 -11.06
N ALA A 303 29.90 -16.32 -10.75
CA ALA A 303 31.14 -16.22 -9.99
C ALA A 303 30.98 -16.77 -8.56
N LEU A 304 29.86 -16.46 -7.89
CA LEU A 304 29.55 -17.00 -6.56
C LEU A 304 29.45 -18.53 -6.57
N ALA A 305 28.77 -19.11 -7.56
CA ALA A 305 28.66 -20.57 -7.70
C ALA A 305 30.00 -21.25 -8.03
N ALA A 306 30.91 -20.55 -8.72
CA ALA A 306 32.26 -21.04 -8.96
C ALA A 306 33.11 -21.05 -7.68
N ASP A 307 32.99 -20.01 -6.85
CA ASP A 307 33.71 -19.91 -5.56
C ASP A 307 33.15 -20.87 -4.49
N PHE A 308 31.86 -21.20 -4.58
CA PHE A 308 31.15 -22.09 -3.65
C PHE A 308 30.42 -23.21 -4.42
N PRO A 309 31.15 -24.26 -4.90
CA PRO A 309 30.57 -25.35 -5.69
C PRO A 309 29.48 -26.16 -4.97
N GLN A 310 29.40 -26.08 -3.64
CA GLN A 310 28.36 -26.71 -2.82
C GLN A 310 26.98 -26.05 -2.97
N LEU A 311 26.91 -24.85 -3.55
CA LEU A 311 25.63 -24.17 -3.77
C LEU A 311 24.78 -24.91 -4.81
N GLY A 312 23.58 -25.31 -4.41
CA GLY A 312 22.61 -25.95 -5.30
C GLY A 312 21.84 -24.94 -6.14
N SER A 313 21.49 -25.34 -7.37
CA SER A 313 20.50 -24.67 -8.23
C SER A 313 20.61 -23.13 -8.34
N PRO A 314 21.81 -22.54 -8.56
CA PRO A 314 21.92 -21.09 -8.69
C PRO A 314 21.06 -20.57 -9.85
N ARG A 315 20.22 -19.58 -9.57
CA ARG A 315 19.20 -19.09 -10.52
C ARG A 315 19.09 -17.57 -10.48
N VAL A 316 18.86 -16.98 -11.66
CA VAL A 316 18.71 -15.54 -11.87
C VAL A 316 17.54 -15.30 -12.83
N ALA A 317 16.69 -14.34 -12.50
CA ALA A 317 15.64 -13.85 -13.39
C ALA A 317 15.29 -12.40 -13.02
N GLY A 318 15.42 -11.48 -13.98
CA GLY A 318 15.17 -10.06 -13.80
C GLY A 318 15.96 -9.47 -12.63
N THR A 319 15.24 -9.03 -11.62
CA THR A 319 15.77 -8.41 -10.39
C THR A 319 15.93 -9.39 -9.24
N THR A 320 15.88 -10.69 -9.54
CA THR A 320 15.88 -11.75 -8.53
C THR A 320 17.00 -12.74 -8.77
N PHE A 321 17.51 -13.29 -7.68
CA PHE A 321 18.38 -14.45 -7.73
C PHE A 321 18.20 -15.29 -6.46
N ALA A 322 18.54 -16.56 -6.56
CA ALA A 322 18.50 -17.49 -5.45
C ALA A 322 19.54 -18.59 -5.62
N PHE A 323 19.85 -19.27 -4.53
CA PHE A 323 20.66 -20.47 -4.48
C PHE A 323 20.22 -21.33 -3.29
N ASP A 324 20.50 -22.63 -3.38
CA ASP A 324 20.20 -23.58 -2.32
C ASP A 324 21.45 -23.88 -1.50
N LEU A 325 21.28 -23.95 -0.18
CA LEU A 325 22.25 -24.48 0.77
C LEU A 325 21.99 -25.97 1.01
N ALA A 326 22.86 -26.65 1.77
CA ALA A 326 22.74 -28.09 1.97
C ALA A 326 21.40 -28.47 2.62
N ASP A 327 21.04 -27.72 3.67
CA ASP A 327 19.90 -28.00 4.53
C ASP A 327 19.34 -26.74 5.22
N THR A 328 18.39 -26.97 6.13
CA THR A 328 17.71 -25.92 6.91
C THR A 328 18.62 -25.27 7.96
N ASP A 329 19.63 -25.98 8.46
CA ASP A 329 20.53 -25.45 9.48
C ASP A 329 21.49 -24.43 8.86
N GLU A 330 22.07 -24.76 7.71
CA GLU A 330 22.87 -23.79 6.93
C GLU A 330 22.03 -22.59 6.48
N GLN A 331 20.80 -22.82 6.01
CA GLN A 331 19.88 -21.73 5.65
C GLN A 331 19.62 -20.82 6.85
N THR A 332 19.36 -21.39 8.01
CA THR A 332 19.12 -20.65 9.26
C THR A 332 20.36 -19.87 9.70
N ALA A 333 21.54 -20.49 9.62
CA ALA A 333 22.82 -19.85 9.91
C ALA A 333 23.08 -18.64 9.00
N PHE A 334 22.87 -18.78 7.70
CA PHE A 334 22.99 -17.69 6.74
C PHE A 334 22.04 -16.54 7.06
N ILE A 335 20.76 -16.85 7.31
CA ILE A 335 19.73 -15.85 7.57
C ILE A 335 20.02 -15.10 8.87
N ASN A 336 20.47 -15.77 9.93
CA ASN A 336 20.65 -15.15 11.25
C ASN A 336 21.77 -14.09 11.30
N GLN A 337 22.81 -14.21 10.45
CA GLN A 337 23.90 -13.23 10.42
C GLN A 337 23.65 -12.00 9.53
N ARG A 338 22.61 -11.99 8.69
CA ARG A 338 22.38 -10.95 7.66
C ARG A 338 22.49 -9.51 8.16
N TYR A 339 21.86 -9.19 9.31
CA TYR A 339 21.83 -7.84 9.86
C TYR A 339 23.21 -7.38 10.36
N GLN A 340 23.98 -8.28 10.99
CA GLN A 340 25.35 -7.99 11.43
C GLN A 340 26.27 -7.76 10.22
N ARG A 341 25.97 -8.40 9.09
CA ARG A 341 26.67 -8.21 7.81
C ARG A 341 26.13 -7.03 7.00
N GLY A 342 25.17 -6.25 7.53
CA GLY A 342 24.66 -5.02 6.93
C GLY A 342 23.82 -5.21 5.66
N PHE A 343 23.18 -6.36 5.50
CA PHE A 343 22.19 -6.58 4.44
C PHE A 343 20.99 -7.37 4.96
N MET A 344 19.96 -7.50 4.14
CA MET A 344 18.84 -8.37 4.46
C MET A 344 18.36 -9.17 3.25
N THR A 345 17.92 -10.39 3.53
CA THR A 345 17.41 -11.37 2.57
C THR A 345 16.48 -12.34 3.30
N TYR A 346 15.76 -13.19 2.57
CA TYR A 346 14.85 -14.18 3.15
C TYR A 346 15.15 -15.59 2.66
N GLY A 347 14.80 -16.57 3.50
CA GLY A 347 14.72 -17.96 3.08
C GLY A 347 13.47 -18.21 2.21
N ALA A 348 13.50 -19.30 1.47
CA ALA A 348 12.34 -19.94 0.83
C ALA A 348 12.50 -21.47 0.91
N GLY A 349 11.39 -22.21 0.98
CA GLY A 349 11.43 -23.64 1.24
C GLY A 349 12.28 -23.98 2.47
N THR A 350 13.02 -25.08 2.39
CA THR A 350 13.87 -25.60 3.49
C THR A 350 15.36 -25.34 3.31
N ARG A 351 15.78 -24.84 2.13
CA ARG A 351 17.21 -24.73 1.76
C ARG A 351 17.56 -23.49 0.94
N THR A 352 16.58 -22.77 0.39
CA THR A 352 16.84 -21.68 -0.55
C THR A 352 17.08 -20.36 0.17
N ILE A 353 18.12 -19.63 -0.21
CA ILE A 353 18.25 -18.19 0.08
C ILE A 353 17.81 -17.43 -1.16
N ARG A 354 16.88 -16.48 -1.00
CA ARG A 354 16.29 -15.74 -2.12
C ARG A 354 16.44 -14.23 -1.97
N PHE A 355 16.84 -13.59 -3.06
CA PHE A 355 17.04 -12.15 -3.14
C PHE A 355 16.04 -11.54 -4.11
N ARG A 356 15.54 -10.35 -3.76
CA ARG A 356 14.58 -9.56 -4.52
C ARG A 356 15.06 -8.12 -4.50
N LEU A 357 15.58 -7.65 -5.63
CA LEU A 357 16.15 -6.31 -5.73
C LEU A 357 15.12 -5.32 -6.28
N ASN A 358 15.37 -4.05 -6.01
CA ASN A 358 14.60 -2.93 -6.53
C ASN A 358 15.35 -2.21 -7.66
N ALA A 359 14.66 -1.32 -8.38
CA ALA A 359 15.24 -0.52 -9.47
C ALA A 359 16.35 0.45 -8.99
N GLY A 360 16.38 0.81 -7.70
CA GLY A 360 17.41 1.66 -7.11
C GLY A 360 18.80 1.00 -6.97
N TRP A 361 18.92 -0.30 -7.28
CA TRP A 361 20.21 -1.00 -7.25
C TRP A 361 21.12 -0.57 -8.40
N ARG A 362 22.42 -0.51 -8.11
CA ARG A 362 23.47 -0.12 -9.07
C ARG A 362 24.64 -1.09 -8.96
N LYS A 363 25.53 -1.07 -9.96
CA LYS A 363 26.75 -1.89 -9.96
C LYS A 363 27.49 -1.86 -8.60
N ARG A 364 27.75 -0.67 -8.04
CA ARG A 364 28.43 -0.53 -6.74
C ARG A 364 27.69 -1.22 -5.57
N HIS A 365 26.36 -1.18 -5.58
CA HIS A 365 25.54 -1.80 -4.53
C HIS A 365 25.59 -3.32 -4.66
N LEU A 366 25.54 -3.84 -5.89
CA LEU A 366 25.71 -5.26 -6.16
C LEU A 366 27.11 -5.75 -5.77
N ASP A 367 28.15 -4.98 -6.06
CA ASP A 367 29.52 -5.34 -5.70
C ASP A 367 29.64 -5.48 -4.17
N ASP A 368 29.13 -4.51 -3.39
CA ASP A 368 29.07 -4.58 -1.92
C ASP A 368 28.21 -5.75 -1.40
N LEU A 369 27.01 -5.96 -1.95
CA LEU A 369 26.15 -7.08 -1.56
C LEU A 369 26.85 -8.43 -1.72
N PHE A 370 27.51 -8.66 -2.86
CA PHE A 370 28.15 -9.95 -3.12
C PHE A 370 29.39 -10.17 -2.25
N VAL A 371 30.11 -9.12 -1.84
CA VAL A 371 31.17 -9.24 -0.80
C VAL A 371 30.57 -9.74 0.51
N ARG A 372 29.44 -9.16 0.95
CA ARG A 372 28.76 -9.56 2.18
C ARG A 372 28.18 -10.98 2.11
N VAL A 373 27.65 -11.38 0.94
CA VAL A 373 27.13 -12.73 0.72
C VAL A 373 28.25 -13.77 0.77
N ARG A 374 29.41 -13.52 0.15
CA ARG A 374 30.58 -14.42 0.26
C ARG A 374 31.03 -14.58 1.72
N ALA A 375 31.19 -13.47 2.43
CA ALA A 375 31.57 -13.50 3.84
C ALA A 375 30.56 -14.25 4.71
N ALA A 376 29.26 -14.19 4.38
CA ALA A 376 28.23 -14.96 5.08
C ALA A 376 28.34 -16.47 4.77
N LEU A 377 28.63 -16.86 3.52
CA LEU A 377 28.83 -18.26 3.14
C LEU A 377 30.08 -18.88 3.78
N GLU A 378 31.19 -18.14 3.85
CA GLU A 378 32.44 -18.58 4.50
C GLU A 378 32.25 -18.86 5.99
N ARG A 379 31.22 -18.27 6.61
CA ARG A 379 30.97 -18.29 8.05
C ARG A 379 29.72 -19.07 8.46
N LEU A 380 29.27 -20.01 7.64
CA LEU A 380 28.17 -20.89 8.04
C LEU A 380 28.48 -21.67 9.33
N GLY A 381 29.76 -22.00 9.58
CA GLY A 381 30.23 -22.66 10.80
C GLY A 381 30.42 -21.75 12.03
N ASP A 382 30.48 -20.42 11.84
CA ASP A 382 30.54 -19.43 12.93
C ASP A 382 29.77 -18.14 12.56
N PRO A 383 28.43 -18.20 12.59
CA PRO A 383 27.60 -17.07 12.18
C PRO A 383 27.63 -15.88 13.15
N ALA A 384 28.25 -16.02 14.34
CA ALA A 384 28.27 -14.99 15.38
C ALA A 384 29.48 -14.04 15.31
N ALA A 385 30.51 -14.36 14.51
CA ALA A 385 31.73 -13.57 14.41
C ALA A 385 31.47 -12.11 13.96
N THR A 386 31.90 -11.14 14.78
CA THR A 386 31.63 -9.69 14.61
C THR A 386 32.73 -8.91 13.89
N ASP A 387 33.75 -9.59 13.36
CA ASP A 387 34.85 -8.99 12.60
C ASP A 387 34.36 -8.65 11.18
N TRP A 388 33.76 -7.48 11.04
CA TRP A 388 33.45 -6.93 9.73
C TRP A 388 33.73 -5.44 9.68
N VAL A 389 34.55 -5.07 8.70
CA VAL A 389 34.90 -3.70 8.38
C VAL A 389 34.18 -3.37 7.07
N PRO A 390 33.17 -2.48 7.07
CA PRO A 390 32.54 -2.02 5.84
C PRO A 390 33.57 -1.52 4.84
N GLU A 391 33.40 -1.86 3.56
CA GLU A 391 34.11 -1.19 2.49
C GLU A 391 33.85 0.33 2.60
N GLY A 392 34.89 1.10 2.95
CA GLY A 392 34.82 2.55 3.17
C GLY A 392 35.15 3.05 4.58
N SER A 393 35.32 2.20 5.60
CA SER A 393 35.78 2.64 6.93
C SER A 393 37.30 2.70 7.05
N SER A 394 37.94 3.49 6.19
CA SER A 394 39.13 4.31 6.51
C SER A 394 39.64 4.96 5.23
N LYS A 395 39.07 6.11 4.88
CA LYS A 395 39.91 7.19 4.36
C LYS A 395 39.81 8.30 5.39
N ARG A 396 40.94 8.64 6.02
CA ARG A 396 41.09 9.89 6.75
C ARG A 396 40.56 10.97 5.81
N ARG A 397 39.53 11.73 6.20
CA ARG A 397 39.15 12.93 5.44
C ARG A 397 40.39 13.81 5.43
N ALA A 398 40.88 14.16 4.25
CA ALA A 398 41.83 15.26 4.19
C ALA A 398 41.09 16.53 4.64
N GLY A 399 41.74 17.36 5.45
CA GLY A 399 41.19 18.62 5.92
C GLY A 399 41.08 19.60 4.74
N PHE A 400 39.87 20.09 4.47
CA PHE A 400 39.65 21.19 3.54
C PHE A 400 38.41 21.97 3.99
N ASP A 401 38.43 23.28 3.80
CA ASP A 401 37.32 24.18 4.13
C ASP A 401 36.61 24.65 2.87
N VAL A 402 35.32 24.97 2.99
CA VAL A 402 34.54 25.57 1.89
C VAL A 402 34.19 26.99 2.28
N ARG A 403 34.59 27.96 1.47
CA ARG A 403 34.31 29.39 1.65
C ARG A 403 33.88 30.05 0.33
N GLU A 404 33.34 31.26 0.41
CA GLU A 404 33.05 32.07 -0.77
C GLU A 404 34.34 32.48 -1.49
N VAL A 405 34.22 32.67 -2.81
CA VAL A 405 35.31 33.07 -3.70
C VAL A 405 35.78 34.49 -3.38
N GLU A 406 37.09 34.66 -3.31
CA GLU A 406 37.78 35.95 -3.15
C GLU A 406 38.52 36.30 -4.46
N ALA A 407 38.92 37.57 -4.60
CA ALA A 407 39.58 38.05 -5.82
C ALA A 407 40.88 37.27 -6.16
N GLU A 408 41.57 36.78 -5.13
CA GLU A 408 42.83 36.04 -5.26
C GLU A 408 42.64 34.60 -5.78
N ASP A 409 41.42 34.06 -5.72
CA ASP A 409 41.12 32.67 -6.10
C ASP A 409 40.97 32.46 -7.62
N TRP A 410 40.62 33.52 -8.35
CA TRP A 410 40.27 33.44 -9.78
C TRP A 410 41.33 32.80 -10.68
N PRO A 411 42.65 33.08 -10.53
CA PRO A 411 43.66 32.40 -11.32
C PRO A 411 43.63 30.88 -11.16
N ALA A 412 43.48 30.38 -9.93
CA ALA A 412 43.44 28.95 -9.63
C ALA A 412 42.12 28.30 -10.08
N ILE A 413 41.00 29.02 -9.98
CA ILE A 413 39.69 28.58 -10.51
C ILE A 413 39.79 28.36 -12.03
N LEU A 414 40.34 29.33 -12.76
CA LEU A 414 40.50 29.23 -14.21
C LEU A 414 41.51 28.13 -14.60
N GLU A 415 42.55 27.90 -13.81
CA GLU A 415 43.47 26.77 -14.04
C GLU A 415 42.75 25.43 -13.92
N ILE A 416 41.95 25.25 -12.87
CA ILE A 416 41.15 24.03 -12.64
C ILE A 416 40.14 23.82 -13.76
N GLU A 417 39.47 24.88 -14.21
CA GLU A 417 38.51 24.86 -15.32
C GLU A 417 39.17 24.42 -16.64
N ASN A 418 40.28 25.07 -16.99
CA ASN A 418 41.07 24.76 -18.18
C ASN A 418 41.63 23.33 -18.17
N ALA A 419 41.98 22.81 -17.00
CA ALA A 419 42.47 21.44 -16.82
C ALA A 419 41.35 20.39 -16.81
N SER A 420 40.11 20.78 -16.53
CA SER A 420 38.98 19.87 -16.38
C SER A 420 38.12 19.74 -17.64
N TYR A 421 38.07 20.78 -18.49
CA TYR A 421 37.24 20.81 -19.69
C TYR A 421 37.98 21.19 -20.98
N GLU A 422 37.48 20.65 -22.08
CA GLU A 422 37.82 21.02 -23.46
C GLU A 422 37.42 22.47 -23.78
N ALA A 423 38.12 23.15 -24.70
CA ALA A 423 37.99 24.60 -24.92
C ALA A 423 36.55 25.08 -25.16
N ALA A 424 35.75 24.30 -25.88
CA ALA A 424 34.35 24.60 -26.18
C ALA A 424 33.38 24.47 -24.98
N ARG A 425 33.86 24.01 -23.82
CA ARG A 425 33.06 23.76 -22.61
C ARG A 425 33.55 24.52 -21.38
N ARG A 426 34.59 25.32 -21.54
CA ARG A 426 35.11 26.14 -20.46
C ARG A 426 34.15 27.30 -20.26
N ASP A 427 33.70 27.45 -19.04
CA ASP A 427 32.96 28.63 -18.65
C ASP A 427 33.93 29.82 -18.58
N SER A 428 33.51 30.95 -19.17
CA SER A 428 34.34 32.16 -19.18
C SER A 428 34.40 32.79 -17.78
N LEU A 429 35.45 33.57 -17.52
CA LEU A 429 35.53 34.37 -16.29
C LEU A 429 34.27 35.22 -16.09
N GLU A 430 33.78 35.85 -17.16
CA GLU A 430 32.56 36.68 -17.15
C GLU A 430 31.31 35.87 -16.76
N PHE A 431 31.19 34.63 -17.24
CA PHE A 431 30.08 33.76 -16.88
C PHE A 431 30.16 33.32 -15.41
N LEU A 432 31.34 32.87 -14.96
CA LEU A 432 31.53 32.40 -13.58
C LEU A 432 31.41 33.54 -12.56
N SER A 433 31.98 34.71 -12.86
CA SER A 433 31.84 35.89 -12.00
C SER A 433 30.42 36.42 -12.00
N GLY A 434 29.74 36.46 -13.15
CA GLY A 434 28.33 36.83 -13.24
C GLY A 434 27.41 35.88 -12.43
N ALA A 435 27.69 34.58 -12.49
CA ALA A 435 26.99 33.59 -11.67
C ALA A 435 27.24 33.77 -10.17
N ALA A 436 28.48 34.12 -9.78
CA ALA A 436 28.82 34.43 -8.39
C ALA A 436 28.10 35.69 -7.89
N GLU A 437 28.07 36.75 -8.70
CA GLU A 437 27.41 38.02 -8.38
C GLU A 437 25.88 37.88 -8.27
N ALA A 438 25.28 37.08 -9.17
CA ALA A 438 23.85 36.83 -9.15
C ALA A 438 23.42 35.87 -8.02
N GLY A 439 24.35 35.08 -7.46
CA GLY A 439 24.05 34.07 -6.47
C GLY A 439 25.22 33.79 -5.54
N VAL A 440 25.93 32.68 -5.77
CA VAL A 440 27.05 32.26 -4.92
C VAL A 440 28.15 31.60 -5.73
N GLY A 441 29.39 31.98 -5.44
CA GLY A 441 30.62 31.28 -5.85
C GLY A 441 31.35 30.74 -4.63
N LEU A 442 31.65 29.44 -4.62
CA LEU A 442 32.33 28.77 -3.51
C LEU A 442 33.60 28.05 -3.99
N VAL A 443 34.62 28.03 -3.16
CA VAL A 443 35.87 27.27 -3.34
C VAL A 443 36.09 26.32 -2.17
N ALA A 444 36.70 25.18 -2.45
CA ALA A 444 37.20 24.24 -1.45
C ALA A 444 38.72 24.39 -1.35
N VAL A 445 39.22 24.73 -0.17
CA VAL A 445 40.63 25.07 0.08
C VAL A 445 41.25 24.02 0.98
N ASP A 446 42.40 23.47 0.57
CA ASP A 446 43.17 22.52 1.36
C ASP A 446 43.68 23.19 2.65
N GLN A 447 43.43 22.57 3.81
CA GLN A 447 43.83 23.16 5.10
C GLN A 447 45.35 23.17 5.31
N ASP A 448 46.08 22.26 4.65
CA ASP A 448 47.51 22.12 4.84
C ASP A 448 48.30 22.98 3.85
N THR A 449 47.83 23.07 2.59
CA THR A 449 48.57 23.77 1.51
C THR A 449 47.98 25.13 1.13
N GLY A 450 46.72 25.40 1.46
CA GLY A 450 45.99 26.58 0.98
C GLY A 450 45.58 26.47 -0.49
N ASP A 451 45.82 25.34 -1.16
CA ASP A 451 45.48 25.17 -2.57
C ASP A 451 43.96 25.05 -2.78
N ILE A 452 43.47 25.62 -3.88
CA ILE A 452 42.09 25.39 -4.32
C ILE A 452 41.97 23.99 -4.90
N LEU A 453 41.09 23.20 -4.30
CA LEU A 453 40.82 21.81 -4.66
C LEU A 453 39.63 21.67 -5.62
N GLY A 454 38.79 22.70 -5.71
CA GLY A 454 37.62 22.75 -6.59
C GLY A 454 36.74 23.94 -6.26
N PHE A 455 35.73 24.17 -7.09
CA PHE A 455 34.81 25.30 -6.98
C PHE A 455 33.39 24.94 -7.41
N CYS A 456 32.42 25.77 -7.04
CA CYS A 456 31.08 25.74 -7.63
C CYS A 456 30.44 27.12 -7.71
N PHE A 457 29.65 27.35 -8.76
CA PHE A 457 28.95 28.61 -9.01
C PHE A 457 27.47 28.35 -9.32
N GLY A 458 26.62 29.32 -9.01
CA GLY A 458 25.22 29.30 -9.40
C GLY A 458 24.43 30.48 -8.85
N GLY A 459 23.19 30.64 -9.32
CA GLY A 459 22.30 31.74 -8.93
C GLY A 459 20.85 31.47 -9.33
N PRO A 460 19.94 32.46 -9.23
CA PRO A 460 18.56 32.33 -9.68
C PRO A 460 18.50 31.86 -11.14
N VAL A 461 17.60 30.93 -11.47
CA VAL A 461 17.47 30.38 -12.82
C VAL A 461 17.21 31.46 -13.88
N GLU A 462 16.56 32.55 -13.50
CA GLU A 462 16.26 33.70 -14.34
C GLU A 462 17.52 34.39 -14.88
N HIS A 463 18.63 34.36 -14.13
CA HIS A 463 19.91 34.91 -14.56
C HIS A 463 20.48 34.13 -15.76
N PHE A 464 20.13 32.86 -15.92
CA PHE A 464 20.68 31.96 -16.93
C PHE A 464 19.75 31.79 -18.14
N SER A 465 18.89 32.78 -18.43
CA SER A 465 17.94 32.74 -19.56
C SER A 465 18.58 32.55 -20.95
N GLY A 466 19.87 32.87 -21.10
CA GLY A 466 20.64 32.59 -22.32
C GLY A 466 21.26 31.18 -22.39
N VAL A 467 21.08 30.36 -21.35
CA VAL A 467 21.66 29.01 -21.25
C VAL A 467 20.57 27.98 -21.55
N SER A 468 20.88 27.03 -22.44
CA SER A 468 19.96 25.93 -22.75
C SER A 468 19.75 25.00 -21.53
N GLY A 469 18.49 24.74 -21.19
CA GLY A 469 18.07 24.07 -19.96
C GLY A 469 17.34 25.06 -19.05
N PRO A 470 18.06 26.01 -18.41
CA PRO A 470 17.44 27.10 -17.65
C PRO A 470 16.39 27.89 -18.43
N ASP A 471 16.63 28.17 -19.71
CA ASP A 471 15.69 28.85 -20.63
C ASP A 471 14.34 28.14 -20.81
N GLN A 472 14.32 26.83 -20.54
CA GLN A 472 13.18 25.93 -20.72
C GLN A 472 12.74 25.31 -19.38
N ASP A 473 13.21 25.85 -18.26
CA ASP A 473 12.82 25.38 -16.93
C ASP A 473 11.32 25.62 -16.74
N ASP A 474 10.57 24.58 -16.39
CA ASP A 474 9.12 24.65 -16.17
C ASP A 474 8.73 25.53 -14.97
N ARG A 475 9.70 26.00 -14.18
CA ARG A 475 9.55 26.95 -13.08
C ARG A 475 10.19 28.31 -13.36
N PHE A 476 10.62 28.56 -14.60
CA PHE A 476 11.20 29.84 -14.99
C PHE A 476 10.23 31.00 -14.70
N GLY A 477 10.71 32.03 -14.00
CA GLY A 477 9.91 33.21 -13.62
C GLY A 477 9.17 33.09 -12.28
N LEU A 478 9.16 31.90 -11.65
CA LEU A 478 8.61 31.72 -10.31
C LEU A 478 9.55 32.19 -9.19
N ARG A 479 10.81 32.50 -9.52
CA ARG A 479 11.86 32.96 -8.58
C ARG A 479 12.06 32.02 -7.38
N ASP A 480 11.78 30.73 -7.57
CA ASP A 480 11.89 29.70 -6.54
C ASP A 480 12.97 28.65 -6.84
N THR A 481 13.73 28.82 -7.93
CA THR A 481 14.69 27.85 -8.42
C THR A 481 16.10 28.43 -8.60
N PHE A 482 17.08 27.80 -7.95
CA PHE A 482 18.51 28.11 -8.07
C PHE A 482 19.16 27.19 -9.12
N TYR A 483 19.83 27.74 -10.13
CA TYR A 483 20.59 26.98 -11.11
C TYR A 483 22.05 26.82 -10.68
N SER A 484 22.47 25.57 -10.51
CA SER A 484 23.86 25.18 -10.32
C SER A 484 24.59 25.22 -11.66
N ALA A 485 25.20 26.37 -11.95
CA ALA A 485 25.88 26.63 -13.21
C ALA A 485 27.10 25.72 -13.42
N ASP A 486 28.00 25.66 -12.43
CA ASP A 486 29.18 24.81 -12.51
C ASP A 486 29.58 24.23 -11.14
N VAL A 487 30.14 23.01 -11.16
CA VAL A 487 30.74 22.31 -10.03
C VAL A 487 31.94 21.52 -10.54
N THR A 488 33.14 22.06 -10.33
CA THR A 488 34.37 21.48 -10.88
C THR A 488 35.34 21.14 -9.77
N VAL A 489 35.91 19.93 -9.84
CA VAL A 489 36.90 19.43 -8.87
C VAL A 489 38.21 19.21 -9.60
N SER A 490 39.28 19.78 -9.06
CA SER A 490 40.64 19.61 -9.59
C SER A 490 40.96 18.13 -9.80
N PRO A 491 41.60 17.73 -10.90
CA PRO A 491 42.03 16.35 -11.13
C PRO A 491 42.82 15.76 -9.96
N LYS A 492 43.61 16.58 -9.26
CA LYS A 492 44.42 16.20 -8.09
C LYS A 492 43.60 15.94 -6.83
N ALA A 493 42.34 16.38 -6.80
CA ALA A 493 41.45 16.33 -5.64
C ALA A 493 40.21 15.44 -5.83
N ARG A 494 40.12 14.72 -6.96
CA ARG A 494 39.04 13.76 -7.21
C ARG A 494 39.03 12.68 -6.12
N ASP A 495 37.83 12.18 -5.80
CA ASP A 495 37.60 11.17 -4.75
C ASP A 495 37.99 11.56 -3.30
N ARG A 496 38.36 12.83 -3.04
CA ARG A 496 38.58 13.36 -1.67
C ARG A 496 37.30 13.86 -0.99
N GLY A 497 36.16 13.84 -1.68
CA GLY A 497 34.85 14.32 -1.18
C GLY A 497 34.58 15.81 -1.41
N VAL A 498 35.49 16.52 -2.09
CA VAL A 498 35.41 17.97 -2.37
C VAL A 498 34.11 18.36 -3.08
N GLY A 499 33.77 17.72 -4.20
CA GLY A 499 32.53 18.02 -4.93
C GLY A 499 31.25 17.85 -4.10
N ARG A 500 31.22 16.89 -3.16
CA ARG A 500 30.10 16.71 -2.23
C ARG A 500 30.00 17.85 -1.21
N ALA A 501 31.13 18.36 -0.73
CA ALA A 501 31.16 19.47 0.21
C ALA A 501 30.71 20.76 -0.47
N LEU A 502 31.24 21.07 -1.65
CA LEU A 502 30.83 22.21 -2.48
C LEU A 502 29.33 22.16 -2.77
N LYS A 503 28.83 21.02 -3.27
CA LYS A 503 27.40 20.87 -3.57
C LYS A 503 26.52 21.02 -2.33
N ARG A 504 26.94 20.50 -1.18
CA ARG A 504 26.24 20.65 0.10
C ARG A 504 26.17 22.11 0.54
N ALA A 505 27.28 22.84 0.42
CA ALA A 505 27.34 24.25 0.78
C ALA A 505 26.45 25.09 -0.15
N GLN A 506 26.49 24.85 -1.45
CA GLN A 506 25.61 25.48 -2.44
C GLN A 506 24.12 25.22 -2.14
N ILE A 507 23.75 23.97 -1.83
CA ILE A 507 22.37 23.60 -1.44
C ILE A 507 21.94 24.29 -0.15
N ARG A 508 22.84 24.37 0.84
CA ARG A 508 22.56 25.05 2.11
C ARG A 508 22.31 26.54 1.88
N TRP A 509 23.18 27.19 1.13
CA TRP A 509 23.04 28.61 0.78
C TRP A 509 21.71 28.85 0.05
N ALA A 510 21.39 28.06 -0.98
CA ALA A 510 20.14 28.22 -1.73
C ALA A 510 18.91 28.04 -0.82
N ARG A 511 18.95 27.11 0.14
CA ARG A 511 17.89 26.94 1.13
C ARG A 511 17.76 28.15 2.06
N GLU A 512 18.87 28.71 2.52
CA GLU A 512 18.90 29.90 3.39
C GLU A 512 18.37 31.14 2.68
N GLN A 513 18.55 31.25 1.35
CA GLN A 513 17.97 32.30 0.51
C GLN A 513 16.50 32.07 0.12
N GLY A 514 15.87 30.99 0.60
CA GLY A 514 14.44 30.72 0.38
C GLY A 514 14.10 30.05 -0.96
N PHE A 515 15.08 29.58 -1.74
CA PHE A 515 14.80 28.79 -2.93
C PHE A 515 14.12 27.46 -2.55
N ARG A 516 13.23 26.99 -3.43
CA ARG A 516 12.58 25.68 -3.30
C ARG A 516 13.37 24.56 -3.97
N PHE A 517 14.14 24.90 -5.00
CA PHE A 517 14.85 23.92 -5.81
C PHE A 517 16.28 24.36 -6.15
N VAL A 518 17.19 23.40 -6.24
CA VAL A 518 18.46 23.53 -6.97
C VAL A 518 18.38 22.69 -8.24
N THR A 519 18.54 23.30 -9.41
CA THR A 519 18.51 22.63 -10.71
C THR A 519 19.88 22.67 -11.39
N GLY A 520 20.11 21.80 -12.37
CA GLY A 520 21.37 21.76 -13.12
C GLY A 520 21.36 20.72 -14.24
N ARG A 521 22.51 20.56 -14.91
CA ARG A 521 22.67 19.62 -16.04
C ARG A 521 23.76 18.59 -15.78
N ASN A 522 23.53 17.34 -16.18
CA ASN A 522 24.56 16.29 -16.24
C ASN A 522 24.66 15.77 -17.68
N ARG A 523 25.84 15.84 -18.30
CA ARG A 523 26.06 15.27 -19.64
C ARG A 523 25.90 13.75 -19.62
N VAL A 524 25.03 13.23 -20.49
CA VAL A 524 24.74 11.80 -20.61
C VAL A 524 26.01 11.05 -21.04
N GLY A 525 26.29 9.90 -20.40
CA GLY A 525 27.44 9.04 -20.71
C GLY A 525 28.80 9.50 -20.21
N MET A 526 28.98 10.76 -19.79
CA MET A 526 30.28 11.29 -19.33
C MET A 526 30.32 11.71 -17.85
N THR A 527 29.17 12.02 -17.23
CA THR A 527 29.12 12.61 -15.88
C THR A 527 28.42 11.72 -14.85
N HIS A 528 28.58 10.40 -14.95
CA HIS A 528 27.93 9.43 -14.04
C HIS A 528 28.19 9.70 -12.55
N SER A 529 29.40 10.15 -12.19
CA SER A 529 29.75 10.49 -10.80
C SER A 529 29.02 11.73 -10.29
N MET A 530 28.84 12.76 -11.15
CA MET A 530 28.10 13.98 -10.79
C MET A 530 26.60 13.71 -10.68
N ALA A 531 26.03 12.94 -11.61
CA ALA A 531 24.64 12.49 -11.53
C ALA A 531 24.38 11.70 -10.24
N ALA A 532 25.28 10.78 -9.88
CA ALA A 532 25.18 10.02 -8.63
C ALA A 532 25.34 10.90 -7.37
N LEU A 533 26.15 11.96 -7.44
CA LEU A 533 26.28 12.94 -6.37
C LEU A 533 24.98 13.71 -6.17
N ASN A 534 24.42 14.28 -7.23
CA ASN A 534 23.18 15.05 -7.20
C ASN A 534 22.02 14.20 -6.67
N GLN A 535 21.88 12.96 -7.13
CA GLN A 535 20.86 12.03 -6.62
C GLN A 535 21.01 11.74 -5.13
N SER A 536 22.24 11.78 -4.58
CA SER A 536 22.44 11.60 -3.13
C SER A 536 21.93 12.77 -2.28
N PHE A 537 21.61 13.90 -2.90
CA PHE A 537 20.90 15.03 -2.30
C PHE A 537 19.40 15.02 -2.65
N GLY A 538 18.88 13.97 -3.27
CA GLY A 538 17.48 13.86 -3.67
C GLY A 538 17.18 14.39 -5.07
N ALA A 539 18.20 14.58 -5.93
CA ALA A 539 17.95 15.01 -7.31
C ALA A 539 17.08 14.01 -8.08
N PHE A 540 16.07 14.53 -8.77
CA PHE A 540 15.27 13.80 -9.74
C PHE A 540 15.45 14.38 -11.15
N HIS A 541 15.18 13.55 -12.16
CA HIS A 541 15.27 13.93 -13.55
C HIS A 541 14.01 14.73 -13.95
N VAL A 542 14.20 15.88 -14.61
CA VAL A 542 13.11 16.74 -15.09
C VAL A 542 12.85 16.46 -16.56
N VAL A 543 13.88 16.66 -17.39
CA VAL A 543 13.81 16.49 -18.84
C VAL A 543 15.20 16.17 -19.41
N ARG A 544 15.22 15.40 -20.50
CA ARG A 544 16.43 15.19 -21.29
C ARG A 544 16.51 16.23 -22.38
N LEU A 545 17.57 17.03 -22.33
CA LEU A 545 17.87 18.05 -23.33
C LEU A 545 18.67 17.41 -24.47
N VAL A 546 18.19 17.58 -25.69
CA VAL A 546 18.86 17.13 -26.92
C VAL A 546 19.67 18.27 -27.53
N ARG A 547 20.69 17.93 -28.34
CA ARG A 547 21.57 18.91 -29.01
C ARG A 547 22.26 19.87 -28.04
N GLN A 548 22.70 19.34 -26.91
CA GLN A 548 23.51 20.03 -25.92
C GLN A 548 24.99 19.85 -26.27
N TYR A 549 25.77 20.94 -26.21
CA TYR A 549 27.21 20.95 -26.48
C TYR A 549 27.59 20.55 -27.93
N GLU A 550 28.88 20.60 -28.26
CA GLU A 550 29.39 20.17 -29.57
C GLU A 550 29.10 18.67 -29.83
N GLY A 551 28.69 18.33 -31.06
CA GLY A 551 28.47 16.95 -31.50
C GLY A 551 27.07 16.37 -31.19
N ASN A 552 26.05 17.21 -30.97
CA ASN A 552 24.67 16.80 -30.64
C ASN A 552 24.55 15.95 -29.35
N ALA A 553 25.41 16.18 -28.35
CA ALA A 553 25.34 15.43 -27.10
C ALA A 553 24.04 15.71 -26.33
N GLU A 554 23.71 14.84 -25.37
CA GLU A 554 22.52 14.96 -24.53
C GLU A 554 22.90 15.36 -23.10
N ALA A 555 22.02 16.08 -22.42
CA ALA A 555 22.15 16.38 -21.00
C ALA A 555 20.86 16.07 -20.23
N ASP A 556 21.01 15.43 -19.08
CA ASP A 556 19.94 15.23 -18.13
C ASP A 556 19.79 16.49 -17.27
N TYR A 557 18.67 17.20 -17.42
CA TYR A 557 18.29 18.33 -16.58
C TYR A 557 17.68 17.77 -15.29
N TYR A 558 18.26 18.10 -14.14
CA TYR A 558 17.90 17.52 -12.84
C TYR A 558 17.46 18.59 -11.85
N ARG A 559 16.66 18.20 -10.85
CA ARG A 559 16.17 19.10 -9.80
C ARG A 559 16.30 18.47 -8.42
N ILE A 560 16.85 19.22 -7.47
CA ILE A 560 17.03 18.87 -6.05
C ILE A 560 16.04 19.71 -5.24
N PRO A 561 15.07 19.11 -4.55
CA PRO A 561 14.17 19.83 -3.66
C PRO A 561 14.89 20.28 -2.38
N LEU A 562 14.66 21.53 -1.96
CA LEU A 562 15.30 22.14 -0.80
C LEU A 562 14.42 22.16 0.45
N GLY A 563 13.09 22.12 0.32
CA GLY A 563 12.12 22.24 1.41
C GLY A 563 11.02 21.18 1.37
N ALA A 564 10.04 21.29 2.27
CA ALA A 564 8.83 20.46 2.25
C ALA A 564 8.08 20.60 0.90
N PRO A 565 7.32 19.59 0.47
CA PRO A 565 6.51 19.69 -0.75
C PRO A 565 5.63 20.94 -0.72
N PRO A 566 5.36 21.57 -1.88
CA PRO A 566 4.50 22.74 -1.95
C PRO A 566 3.16 22.42 -1.28
N GLU A 567 2.59 23.42 -0.61
CA GLU A 567 1.21 23.31 -0.14
C GLU A 567 0.31 22.97 -1.35
N PRO A 568 -0.67 22.08 -1.18
CA PRO A 568 -1.67 21.82 -2.21
C PRO A 568 -2.21 23.14 -2.76
N PRO A 569 -2.49 23.24 -4.08
CA PRO A 569 -3.18 24.42 -4.58
C PRO A 569 -4.44 24.67 -3.75
N GLU A 570 -4.70 25.93 -3.40
CA GLU A 570 -5.95 26.31 -2.75
C GLU A 570 -7.11 25.76 -3.59
N HIS A 571 -8.03 25.07 -2.91
CA HIS A 571 -9.23 24.57 -3.57
C HIS A 571 -9.92 25.73 -4.30
N PRO A 572 -10.48 25.50 -5.50
CA PRO A 572 -11.16 26.56 -6.25
C PRO A 572 -12.19 27.26 -5.35
N PRO A 573 -12.42 28.57 -5.53
CA PRO A 573 -13.31 29.36 -4.69
C PRO A 573 -14.69 28.73 -4.62
N ALA A 574 -15.35 28.91 -3.46
CA ALA A 574 -16.59 28.28 -3.01
C ALA A 574 -17.86 28.66 -3.81
N THR A 575 -17.77 28.82 -5.13
CA THR A 575 -18.89 29.08 -6.04
C THR A 575 -19.44 27.82 -6.70
N GLU A 576 -18.83 26.65 -6.48
CA GLU A 576 -19.36 25.33 -6.83
C GLU A 576 -19.35 24.40 -5.60
N GLN A 577 -20.20 24.66 -4.60
CA GLN A 577 -20.25 23.83 -3.38
C GLN A 577 -20.72 22.41 -3.69
N ARG A 578 -19.75 21.49 -3.86
CA ARG A 578 -19.99 20.05 -3.77
C ARG A 578 -20.19 19.70 -2.29
N VAL A 579 -21.25 18.97 -1.97
CA VAL A 579 -21.55 18.51 -0.61
C VAL A 579 -21.25 17.02 -0.54
N ASP A 580 -20.16 16.65 0.12
CA ASP A 580 -19.79 15.25 0.34
C ASP A 580 -20.36 14.76 1.68
N LEU A 581 -21.38 13.91 1.60
CA LEU A 581 -21.99 13.20 2.73
C LEU A 581 -21.67 11.71 2.68
N ALA A 582 -20.68 11.28 1.90
CA ALA A 582 -20.37 9.86 1.75
C ALA A 582 -19.04 9.49 2.39
N SER A 583 -18.04 10.37 2.26
CA SER A 583 -16.64 10.02 2.58
C SER A 583 -16.25 10.24 4.04
N GLY A 584 -17.14 10.67 4.94
CA GLY A 584 -16.76 11.07 6.30
C GLY A 584 -16.03 10.00 7.13
N ILE A 585 -16.23 8.71 6.85
CA ILE A 585 -15.47 7.64 7.51
C ILE A 585 -13.98 7.73 7.14
N GLN A 586 -13.66 7.91 5.86
CA GLN A 586 -12.30 7.88 5.32
C GLN A 586 -11.68 9.29 5.18
N GLN A 587 -12.52 10.32 5.18
CA GLN A 587 -12.22 11.74 5.19
C GLN A 587 -13.02 12.43 6.32
N PRO A 588 -12.58 12.29 7.57
CA PRO A 588 -13.34 12.79 8.72
C PRO A 588 -13.39 14.31 8.85
N PHE A 589 -12.70 15.08 8.01
CA PHE A 589 -12.66 16.54 8.07
C PHE A 589 -12.95 17.18 6.72
N GLY A 590 -13.69 18.29 6.72
CA GLY A 590 -14.13 18.99 5.51
C GLY A 590 -13.02 19.81 4.85
N VAL A 591 -12.06 20.30 5.65
CA VAL A 591 -10.89 21.06 5.17
C VAL A 591 -9.62 20.35 5.62
N ALA A 592 -8.58 20.43 4.79
CA ALA A 592 -7.25 19.95 5.14
C ALA A 592 -6.81 20.58 6.48
N PRO A 593 -6.56 19.79 7.53
CA PRO A 593 -6.21 20.36 8.81
C PRO A 593 -4.83 21.04 8.77
N ALA A 594 -4.71 22.24 9.32
CA ALA A 594 -3.47 23.03 9.29
C ALA A 594 -2.24 22.31 9.91
N PHE A 595 -2.46 21.34 10.81
CA PHE A 595 -1.36 20.57 11.39
C PHE A 595 -0.69 19.61 10.38
N MET A 596 -1.42 19.16 9.34
CA MET A 596 -0.85 18.26 8.31
C MET A 596 0.16 18.98 7.42
N ALA A 597 -0.03 20.28 7.17
CA ALA A 597 0.88 21.10 6.38
C ALA A 597 2.29 21.19 7.00
N ARG A 598 2.41 21.00 8.32
CA ARG A 598 3.69 21.07 9.04
C ARG A 598 4.37 19.70 9.22
N ARG A 599 3.74 18.60 8.80
CA ARG A 599 4.26 17.24 8.99
C ARG A 599 5.22 16.90 7.84
N GLU A 600 6.38 16.30 8.16
CA GLU A 600 7.26 15.74 7.14
C GLU A 600 6.69 14.43 6.60
N LEU A 601 6.05 14.51 5.42
CA LEU A 601 5.38 13.39 4.76
C LEU A 601 6.19 12.77 3.61
N VAL A 602 7.37 13.31 3.28
CA VAL A 602 8.17 12.82 2.14
C VAL A 602 8.44 11.33 2.27
N GLY A 603 9.14 10.90 3.33
CA GLY A 603 9.46 9.48 3.58
C GLY A 603 8.23 8.56 3.50
N PRO A 604 7.21 8.77 4.36
CA PRO A 604 5.98 7.96 4.37
C PRO A 604 5.20 7.95 3.06
N THR A 605 5.29 9.01 2.25
CA THR A 605 4.59 9.11 0.97
C THR A 605 5.35 8.38 -0.12
N VAL A 606 6.65 8.63 -0.25
CA VAL A 606 7.46 8.14 -1.38
C VAL A 606 8.06 6.75 -1.13
N SER A 607 8.12 6.32 0.13
CA SER A 607 8.65 5.02 0.53
C SER A 607 7.56 4.28 1.29
N ARG A 608 7.17 3.11 0.79
CA ARG A 608 6.23 2.26 1.51
C ARG A 608 6.98 1.21 2.32
N LEU A 609 6.86 1.29 3.65
CA LEU A 609 7.44 0.32 4.58
C LEU A 609 6.46 -0.82 4.90
N ASN A 610 6.94 -2.05 4.95
CA ASN A 610 6.20 -3.21 5.41
C ASN A 610 6.18 -3.27 6.95
N LEU A 611 5.06 -2.80 7.51
CA LEU A 611 4.89 -2.64 8.95
C LEU A 611 4.71 -3.95 9.74
N SER A 612 4.60 -5.11 9.08
CA SER A 612 4.54 -6.41 9.78
C SER A 612 5.92 -6.87 10.27
N ASN A 613 7.02 -6.34 9.69
CA ASN A 613 8.40 -6.71 10.04
C ASN A 613 9.17 -5.55 10.69
N TYR A 614 8.73 -4.33 10.43
CA TYR A 614 9.40 -3.10 10.85
C TYR A 614 8.40 -2.14 11.47
N ALA A 615 8.88 -1.28 12.35
CA ALA A 615 8.10 -0.15 12.83
C ALA A 615 8.75 1.15 12.35
N THR A 616 8.01 2.24 12.37
CA THR A 616 8.51 3.61 12.23
C THR A 616 8.21 4.39 13.50
N ILE A 617 8.80 5.57 13.60
CA ILE A 617 8.52 6.52 14.69
C ILE A 617 7.01 6.80 14.76
N ASP A 618 6.37 6.98 13.60
CA ASP A 618 4.95 7.26 13.50
C ASP A 618 4.09 6.08 13.95
N THR A 619 4.50 4.84 13.64
CA THR A 619 3.81 3.62 14.13
C THR A 619 3.85 3.52 15.65
N VAL A 620 4.99 3.87 16.27
CA VAL A 620 5.15 3.85 17.73
C VAL A 620 4.25 4.89 18.39
N HIS A 621 4.34 6.16 17.97
CA HIS A 621 3.49 7.22 18.53
C HIS A 621 2.00 6.95 18.35
N TYR A 622 1.61 6.34 17.22
CA TYR A 622 0.24 5.95 16.98
C TYR A 622 -0.24 4.86 17.93
N THR A 623 0.57 3.82 18.11
CA THR A 623 0.27 2.73 19.03
C THR A 623 0.16 3.22 20.48
N GLU A 624 1.04 4.14 20.90
CA GLU A 624 0.95 4.76 22.24
C GLU A 624 -0.33 5.58 22.41
N HIS A 625 -0.73 6.33 21.38
CA HIS A 625 -1.98 7.09 21.41
C HIS A 625 -3.21 6.16 21.46
N LEU A 626 -3.24 5.11 20.64
CA LEU A 626 -4.33 4.12 20.65
C LEU A 626 -4.43 3.38 21.98
N ARG A 627 -3.32 3.14 22.68
CA ARG A 627 -3.35 2.53 24.00
C ARG A 627 -4.13 3.36 25.03
N LEU A 628 -4.08 4.69 24.92
CA LEU A 628 -4.85 5.60 25.78
C LEU A 628 -6.34 5.64 25.40
N LEU A 629 -6.65 5.23 24.17
CA LEU A 629 -8.00 5.19 23.62
C LEU A 629 -8.47 3.74 23.44
N ALA A 630 -7.90 2.74 24.12
CA ALA A 630 -8.32 1.36 23.89
C ALA A 630 -9.80 1.18 24.30
N PRO A 631 -10.66 0.56 23.46
CA PRO A 631 -12.02 0.22 23.87
C PRO A 631 -12.01 -0.61 25.16
N ARG A 632 -12.99 -0.39 26.03
CA ARG A 632 -13.10 -1.17 27.28
C ARG A 632 -13.17 -2.68 27.00
N GLY A 633 -12.60 -3.47 27.90
CA GLY A 633 -12.50 -4.93 27.72
C GLY A 633 -11.37 -5.38 26.81
N THR A 634 -10.70 -4.45 26.11
CA THR A 634 -9.56 -4.75 25.24
C THR A 634 -8.26 -4.22 25.84
N GLY A 635 -7.19 -5.02 25.75
CA GLY A 635 -5.86 -4.67 26.28
C GLY A 635 -4.75 -4.71 25.23
N HIS A 636 -5.06 -5.29 24.07
CA HIS A 636 -4.11 -5.54 23.00
C HIS A 636 -4.67 -5.08 21.66
N MET A 637 -3.79 -4.90 20.67
CA MET A 637 -4.20 -4.50 19.33
C MET A 637 -3.40 -5.22 18.25
N TYR A 638 -4.05 -5.45 17.11
CA TYR A 638 -3.41 -5.78 15.85
C TYR A 638 -3.81 -4.76 14.78
N PHE A 639 -2.89 -4.48 13.86
CA PHE A 639 -3.23 -3.75 12.65
C PHE A 639 -3.52 -4.70 11.49
N THR A 640 -4.28 -4.24 10.52
CA THR A 640 -4.48 -4.87 9.21
C THR A 640 -4.30 -3.83 8.10
N SER A 641 -4.30 -4.26 6.85
CA SER A 641 -4.19 -3.34 5.71
C SER A 641 -5.53 -2.93 5.10
N SER A 642 -6.65 -3.53 5.52
CA SER A 642 -7.98 -3.28 4.95
C SER A 642 -9.09 -3.67 5.94
N ARG A 643 -10.34 -3.34 5.59
CA ARG A 643 -11.55 -3.78 6.28
C ARG A 643 -11.72 -5.30 6.26
N ASP A 644 -11.67 -5.93 5.08
CA ASP A 644 -11.96 -7.36 4.95
C ASP A 644 -10.93 -8.24 5.65
N GLU A 645 -9.65 -7.82 5.65
CA GLU A 645 -8.60 -8.47 6.41
C GLU A 645 -8.86 -8.41 7.94
N LEU A 646 -9.59 -7.43 8.46
CA LEU A 646 -10.00 -7.39 9.88
C LEU A 646 -10.83 -8.60 10.24
N VAL A 647 -11.81 -8.92 9.38
CA VAL A 647 -12.71 -10.05 9.59
C VAL A 647 -11.91 -11.33 9.63
N ASP A 648 -11.13 -11.60 8.60
CA ASP A 648 -10.31 -12.82 8.56
C ASP A 648 -9.33 -12.89 9.74
N LYS A 649 -8.62 -11.80 10.09
CA LYS A 649 -7.60 -11.83 11.15
C LYS A 649 -8.25 -12.00 12.52
N SER A 650 -9.43 -11.43 12.74
CA SER A 650 -10.22 -11.64 13.97
C SER A 650 -10.65 -13.11 14.12
N LEU A 651 -11.10 -13.76 13.05
CA LEU A 651 -11.46 -15.18 13.06
C LEU A 651 -10.28 -16.06 13.43
N ARG A 652 -9.06 -15.68 13.02
CA ARG A 652 -7.85 -16.42 13.40
C ARG A 652 -7.44 -16.21 14.85
N CYS A 653 -7.62 -15.01 15.40
CA CYS A 653 -7.47 -14.79 16.84
C CYS A 653 -8.38 -15.72 17.63
N LEU A 654 -9.65 -15.83 17.19
CA LEU A 654 -10.64 -16.70 17.82
C LEU A 654 -10.32 -18.19 17.62
N ARG A 655 -9.95 -18.61 16.40
CA ARG A 655 -9.68 -20.03 16.05
C ARG A 655 -8.62 -20.67 16.94
N LEU A 656 -7.55 -19.94 17.28
CA LEU A 656 -6.48 -20.52 18.09
C LEU A 656 -6.92 -20.84 19.52
N SER A 657 -7.92 -20.13 20.04
CA SER A 657 -8.52 -20.40 21.36
C SER A 657 -9.80 -21.24 21.27
N ARG A 658 -10.31 -21.45 20.04
CA ARG A 658 -11.54 -22.20 19.72
C ARG A 658 -11.27 -23.12 18.52
N PRO A 659 -10.45 -24.18 18.69
CA PRO A 659 -9.93 -24.97 17.57
C PRO A 659 -11.02 -25.66 16.74
N ASP A 660 -12.16 -25.96 17.37
CA ASP A 660 -13.30 -26.64 16.74
C ASP A 660 -14.28 -25.69 16.05
N ALA A 661 -14.08 -24.37 16.14
CA ALA A 661 -15.01 -23.39 15.59
C ALA A 661 -15.08 -23.45 14.05
N GLN A 662 -16.25 -23.69 13.47
CA GLN A 662 -16.47 -23.78 12.02
C GLN A 662 -17.38 -22.67 11.47
N LEU A 663 -18.22 -22.07 12.32
CA LEU A 663 -19.26 -21.13 11.90
C LEU A 663 -19.08 -19.77 12.56
N ALA A 664 -19.08 -18.69 11.79
CA ALA A 664 -19.15 -17.33 12.33
C ALA A 664 -20.60 -16.83 12.24
N VAL A 665 -21.06 -16.04 13.21
CA VAL A 665 -22.46 -15.62 13.29
C VAL A 665 -22.56 -14.12 13.09
N GLY A 666 -23.47 -13.68 12.21
CA GLY A 666 -23.70 -12.26 11.92
C GLY A 666 -25.14 -11.78 12.12
N LEU A 667 -25.30 -10.46 12.02
CA LEU A 667 -26.55 -9.69 11.88
C LEU A 667 -27.24 -9.88 10.51
N GLU A 668 -28.53 -10.23 10.41
CA GLU A 668 -29.34 -9.72 9.28
C GLU A 668 -29.20 -8.19 9.31
N GLY A 669 -28.84 -7.53 8.21
CA GLY A 669 -28.47 -6.10 8.27
C GLY A 669 -27.01 -5.82 8.10
N GLY A 670 -26.18 -6.82 8.42
CA GLY A 670 -24.76 -6.63 8.60
C GLY A 670 -24.01 -6.47 7.28
N TYR A 671 -22.95 -5.70 7.31
CA TYR A 671 -21.98 -5.59 6.24
C TYR A 671 -20.58 -5.44 6.81
N LEU A 672 -19.76 -6.48 6.67
CA LEU A 672 -18.39 -6.54 7.18
C LEU A 672 -17.33 -6.46 6.08
N GLY A 673 -17.76 -6.25 4.83
CA GLY A 673 -16.91 -6.29 3.64
C GLY A 673 -17.46 -7.22 2.57
N HIS A 674 -16.80 -7.23 1.40
CA HIS A 674 -17.27 -7.99 0.23
C HIS A 674 -16.15 -8.51 -0.69
N VAL A 675 -14.90 -8.44 -0.25
CA VAL A 675 -13.72 -8.88 -0.97
C VAL A 675 -13.37 -10.30 -0.57
N THR A 676 -13.10 -10.55 0.72
CA THR A 676 -12.75 -11.90 1.19
C THR A 676 -14.00 -12.77 1.36
N ALA A 677 -13.83 -14.08 1.27
CA ALA A 677 -14.86 -15.07 1.51
C ALA A 677 -15.45 -14.95 2.91
N ALA A 678 -14.62 -14.69 3.93
CA ALA A 678 -15.08 -14.52 5.30
C ALA A 678 -15.98 -13.28 5.43
N ALA A 679 -15.52 -12.12 4.96
CA ALA A 679 -16.29 -10.88 5.02
C ALA A 679 -17.62 -11.01 4.25
N ARG A 680 -17.60 -11.58 3.03
CA ARG A 680 -18.82 -11.84 2.25
C ARG A 680 -19.81 -12.77 2.93
N SER A 681 -19.33 -13.78 3.65
CA SER A 681 -20.19 -14.79 4.26
C SER A 681 -20.83 -14.30 5.57
N LEU A 682 -20.18 -13.36 6.27
CA LEU A 682 -20.77 -12.65 7.41
C LEU A 682 -21.67 -11.47 7.00
N SER A 683 -21.37 -10.83 5.87
CA SER A 683 -22.23 -9.79 5.30
C SER A 683 -23.57 -10.36 4.84
N ASP A 684 -24.61 -9.55 4.95
CA ASP A 684 -25.92 -9.85 4.40
C ASP A 684 -25.87 -9.84 2.86
N PRO A 685 -26.32 -10.91 2.18
CA PRO A 685 -26.33 -10.97 0.71
C PRO A 685 -27.34 -10.01 0.06
N ALA A 686 -28.25 -9.40 0.81
CA ALA A 686 -29.23 -8.46 0.27
C ALA A 686 -28.54 -7.29 -0.47
N GLY A 687 -28.77 -7.22 -1.79
CA GLY A 687 -28.17 -6.22 -2.66
C GLY A 687 -26.88 -6.65 -3.37
N PHE A 688 -26.48 -7.92 -3.25
CA PHE A 688 -25.38 -8.52 -4.01
C PHE A 688 -25.88 -9.59 -4.98
N ALA A 689 -25.05 -9.96 -5.97
CA ALA A 689 -25.36 -11.01 -6.94
C ALA A 689 -25.42 -12.41 -6.32
N ASP A 690 -26.12 -13.34 -6.99
CA ASP A 690 -26.21 -14.75 -6.59
C ASP A 690 -24.82 -15.38 -6.36
N GLY A 691 -24.71 -16.24 -5.35
CA GLY A 691 -23.43 -16.85 -4.99
C GLY A 691 -22.44 -15.88 -4.33
N PHE A 692 -22.93 -14.78 -3.75
CA PHE A 692 -22.12 -13.78 -3.03
C PHE A 692 -21.25 -14.39 -1.93
N ALA A 693 -21.87 -15.12 -1.00
CA ALA A 693 -21.19 -15.81 0.10
C ALA A 693 -20.50 -17.09 -0.38
N LEU A 694 -19.37 -17.43 0.25
CA LEU A 694 -18.72 -18.72 0.04
C LEU A 694 -19.07 -19.71 1.16
N PHE A 695 -19.00 -19.27 2.41
CA PHE A 695 -19.30 -20.10 3.57
C PHE A 695 -20.77 -20.02 3.95
N ASP A 696 -21.34 -21.16 4.32
CA ASP A 696 -22.74 -21.27 4.78
C ASP A 696 -22.87 -20.86 6.26
N TRP A 697 -22.56 -19.59 6.55
CA TRP A 697 -22.57 -19.06 7.91
C TRP A 697 -23.92 -18.46 8.30
N PRO A 698 -24.39 -18.69 9.54
CA PRO A 698 -25.70 -18.24 9.99
C PRO A 698 -25.76 -16.73 10.21
N ARG A 699 -26.93 -16.16 9.92
CA ARG A 699 -27.31 -14.79 10.30
C ARG A 699 -28.53 -14.84 11.21
N LEU A 700 -28.52 -14.06 12.27
CA LEU A 700 -29.64 -13.95 13.21
C LEU A 700 -30.49 -12.71 12.86
N PRO A 701 -31.78 -12.69 13.19
CA PRO A 701 -32.59 -11.48 13.06
C PRO A 701 -31.99 -10.33 13.86
N HIS A 702 -31.98 -9.12 13.30
CA HIS A 702 -31.49 -7.95 14.01
C HIS A 702 -32.46 -7.54 15.13
N PRO A 703 -31.98 -7.17 16.33
CA PRO A 703 -32.84 -6.71 17.43
C PRO A 703 -33.81 -5.59 17.05
N SER A 704 -33.36 -4.60 16.26
CA SER A 704 -34.21 -3.47 15.85
C SER A 704 -35.35 -3.81 14.88
N GLU A 705 -35.32 -4.98 14.22
CA GLU A 705 -36.40 -5.40 13.32
C GLU A 705 -37.25 -6.52 13.94
N GLY A 706 -36.63 -7.52 14.58
CA GLY A 706 -37.31 -8.70 15.15
C GLY A 706 -37.50 -8.67 16.68
N GLY A 707 -36.93 -7.68 17.38
CA GLY A 707 -36.82 -7.66 18.83
C GLY A 707 -35.69 -8.56 19.35
N VAL A 708 -34.99 -8.11 20.41
CA VAL A 708 -33.85 -8.85 20.97
C VAL A 708 -34.19 -10.26 21.45
N ALA A 709 -35.43 -10.50 21.90
CA ALA A 709 -35.90 -11.83 22.30
C ALA A 709 -35.85 -12.83 21.13
N ALA A 710 -36.21 -12.40 19.91
CA ALA A 710 -36.14 -13.25 18.73
C ALA A 710 -34.68 -13.54 18.33
N THR A 711 -33.81 -12.54 18.41
CA THR A 711 -32.37 -12.71 18.17
C THR A 711 -31.76 -13.71 19.16
N ILE A 712 -32.07 -13.59 20.45
CA ILE A 712 -31.58 -14.50 21.49
C ILE A 712 -32.14 -15.91 21.28
N ALA A 713 -33.43 -16.05 20.98
CA ALA A 713 -34.02 -17.36 20.70
C ALA A 713 -33.38 -18.05 19.49
N ALA A 714 -33.06 -17.29 18.44
CA ALA A 714 -32.34 -17.81 17.28
C ALA A 714 -30.90 -18.20 17.61
N LEU A 715 -30.22 -17.42 18.47
CA LEU A 715 -28.88 -17.76 18.97
C LEU A 715 -28.91 -19.03 19.82
N ASP A 716 -29.84 -19.14 20.77
CA ASP A 716 -30.02 -20.30 21.64
C ASP A 716 -30.27 -21.56 20.79
N ALA A 717 -31.20 -21.50 19.82
CA ALA A 717 -31.49 -22.60 18.92
C ALA A 717 -30.28 -22.99 18.04
N LEU A 718 -29.48 -22.03 17.60
CA LEU A 718 -28.24 -22.31 16.87
C LEU A 718 -27.25 -23.04 17.77
N VAL A 719 -27.03 -22.56 19.00
CA VAL A 719 -26.11 -23.17 19.96
C VAL A 719 -26.57 -24.59 20.33
N ASP A 720 -27.86 -24.82 20.54
CA ASP A 720 -28.41 -26.16 20.81
C ASP A 720 -28.15 -27.13 19.65
N ARG A 721 -28.18 -26.63 18.42
CA ARG A 721 -27.97 -27.44 17.21
C ARG A 721 -26.50 -27.81 16.97
N VAL A 722 -25.57 -26.89 17.18
CA VAL A 722 -24.15 -27.06 16.75
C VAL A 722 -23.14 -27.05 17.89
N GLY A 723 -23.56 -26.63 19.09
CA GLY A 723 -22.69 -26.39 20.24
C GLY A 723 -21.95 -25.05 20.14
N GLY A 724 -21.82 -24.34 21.28
CA GLY A 724 -21.13 -23.04 21.33
C GLY A 724 -19.66 -23.11 20.89
N GLY A 725 -18.97 -24.22 21.16
CA GLY A 725 -17.58 -24.45 20.75
C GLY A 725 -17.37 -24.51 19.22
N ALA A 726 -18.41 -24.87 18.46
CA ALA A 726 -18.38 -24.86 16.99
C ALA A 726 -18.55 -23.46 16.38
N LEU A 727 -18.83 -22.44 17.20
CA LEU A 727 -19.00 -21.07 16.76
C LEU A 727 -17.73 -20.25 17.03
N PHE A 728 -17.33 -19.44 16.04
CA PHE A 728 -16.24 -18.47 16.20
C PHE A 728 -16.64 -17.37 17.18
N GLY A 729 -17.80 -16.76 16.97
CA GLY A 729 -18.26 -15.58 17.70
C GLY A 729 -19.47 -14.95 17.01
N LEU A 730 -20.10 -14.01 17.71
CA LEU A 730 -21.17 -13.16 17.19
C LEU A 730 -20.59 -11.79 16.79
N TYR A 731 -20.68 -11.47 15.50
CA TYR A 731 -20.22 -10.22 14.91
C TYR A 731 -21.38 -9.24 14.80
N VAL A 732 -21.26 -8.10 15.47
CA VAL A 732 -22.31 -7.09 15.56
C VAL A 732 -21.75 -5.72 15.23
N GLU A 733 -22.33 -5.07 14.22
CA GLU A 733 -22.13 -3.64 14.02
C GLU A 733 -22.99 -2.87 15.02
N LEU A 734 -22.43 -1.86 15.69
CA LEU A 734 -23.24 -0.98 16.53
C LEU A 734 -24.22 -0.15 15.70
N VAL A 735 -23.78 0.23 14.51
CA VAL A 735 -24.62 0.80 13.46
C VAL A 735 -24.26 0.11 12.16
N GLY A 736 -25.20 -0.62 11.57
CA GLY A 736 -24.98 -1.33 10.32
C GLY A 736 -24.60 -0.37 9.19
N GLU A 737 -23.44 -0.58 8.57
CA GLU A 737 -22.86 0.33 7.57
C GLU A 737 -23.83 0.53 6.39
N ARG A 738 -24.43 -0.55 5.88
CA ARG A 738 -25.35 -0.49 4.75
C ARG A 738 -26.83 -0.38 5.13
N SER A 739 -27.20 -0.83 6.33
CA SER A 739 -28.60 -0.90 6.77
C SER A 739 -29.02 0.29 7.63
N GLY A 740 -28.08 0.88 8.37
CA GLY A 740 -28.33 1.90 9.38
C GLY A 740 -29.12 1.39 10.60
N LEU A 741 -29.27 0.07 10.75
CA LEU A 741 -29.86 -0.51 11.95
C LEU A 741 -28.91 -0.25 13.14
N VAL A 742 -29.48 0.13 14.28
CA VAL A 742 -28.73 0.52 15.47
C VAL A 742 -28.93 -0.53 16.55
N LEU A 743 -27.85 -1.01 17.14
CA LEU A 743 -27.91 -1.81 18.34
C LEU A 743 -28.13 -0.89 19.55
N GLU A 744 -29.37 -0.88 20.07
CA GLU A 744 -29.74 -0.08 21.22
C GLU A 744 -29.12 -0.61 22.52
N ALA A 745 -29.05 0.25 23.54
CA ALA A 745 -28.35 -0.05 24.80
C ALA A 745 -28.88 -1.32 25.50
N ASP A 746 -30.20 -1.43 25.66
CA ASP A 746 -30.82 -2.57 26.34
C ASP A 746 -30.65 -3.87 25.53
N ASP A 747 -30.74 -3.77 24.21
CA ASP A 747 -30.51 -4.90 23.30
C ASP A 747 -29.05 -5.37 23.36
N ALA A 748 -28.09 -4.44 23.42
CA ALA A 748 -26.67 -4.74 23.57
C ALA A 748 -26.38 -5.47 24.89
N VAL A 749 -27.01 -5.04 25.99
CA VAL A 749 -26.89 -5.70 27.30
C VAL A 749 -27.42 -7.13 27.24
N ALA A 750 -28.62 -7.31 26.66
CA ALA A 750 -29.24 -8.62 26.55
C ALA A 750 -28.43 -9.57 25.64
N LEU A 751 -27.92 -9.10 24.50
CA LEU A 751 -27.05 -9.87 23.63
C LEU A 751 -25.72 -10.23 24.29
N ALA A 752 -25.08 -9.28 24.99
CA ALA A 752 -23.84 -9.55 25.72
C ALA A 752 -24.05 -10.60 26.82
N ALA A 753 -25.18 -10.56 27.52
CA ALA A 753 -25.54 -11.58 28.50
C ALA A 753 -25.76 -12.96 27.86
N ALA A 754 -26.43 -13.02 26.71
CA ALA A 754 -26.62 -14.26 25.96
C ALA A 754 -25.30 -14.85 25.44
N CYS A 755 -24.39 -14.01 24.93
CA CYS A 755 -23.05 -14.42 24.50
C CYS A 755 -22.25 -15.03 25.67
N ARG A 756 -22.24 -14.36 26.83
CA ARG A 756 -21.59 -14.89 28.04
C ARG A 756 -22.17 -16.23 28.50
N ARG A 757 -23.50 -16.38 28.46
CA ARG A 757 -24.19 -17.63 28.83
C ARG A 757 -23.71 -18.83 28.00
N HIS A 758 -23.36 -18.60 26.74
CA HIS A 758 -22.93 -19.64 25.80
C HIS A 758 -21.43 -19.72 25.58
N ASP A 759 -20.63 -18.98 26.35
CA ASP A 759 -19.19 -18.81 26.14
C ASP A 759 -18.86 -18.45 24.67
N LEU A 760 -19.65 -17.54 24.10
CA LEU A 760 -19.51 -17.08 22.72
C LEU A 760 -18.84 -15.70 22.70
N PRO A 761 -17.77 -15.50 21.91
CA PRO A 761 -17.14 -14.19 21.78
C PRO A 761 -18.09 -13.15 21.18
N LEU A 762 -18.17 -11.99 21.81
CA LEU A 762 -18.85 -10.82 21.25
C LEU A 762 -17.83 -9.95 20.51
N VAL A 763 -18.01 -9.82 19.19
CA VAL A 763 -17.17 -8.98 18.33
C VAL A 763 -17.97 -7.77 17.89
N LEU A 764 -17.56 -6.58 18.33
CA LEU A 764 -18.18 -5.32 17.91
C LEU A 764 -17.43 -4.73 16.71
N VAL A 765 -18.18 -4.21 15.75
CA VAL A 765 -17.65 -3.57 14.56
C VAL A 765 -18.02 -2.08 14.57
N GLU A 766 -16.98 -1.24 14.55
CA GLU A 766 -17.02 0.19 14.86
C GLU A 766 -16.66 1.07 13.64
N THR A 767 -16.73 0.53 12.42
CA THR A 767 -16.42 1.27 11.18
C THR A 767 -17.25 2.57 11.06
N THR A 768 -18.51 2.53 11.48
CA THR A 768 -19.46 3.65 11.39
C THR A 768 -19.48 4.58 12.61
N THR A 769 -18.99 4.10 13.75
CA THR A 769 -19.15 4.77 15.06
C THR A 769 -17.84 5.23 15.68
N GLY A 770 -16.70 4.64 15.29
CA GLY A 770 -15.37 5.01 15.75
C GLY A 770 -14.92 6.40 15.30
N CYS A 771 -13.79 6.86 15.83
CA CYS A 771 -13.26 8.20 15.59
C CYS A 771 -14.24 9.31 15.99
N TYR A 772 -14.86 9.18 17.16
CA TYR A 772 -15.80 10.16 17.72
C TYR A 772 -17.12 10.36 16.96
N ARG A 773 -17.34 9.62 15.87
CA ARG A 773 -18.50 9.80 14.98
C ARG A 773 -19.85 9.53 15.64
N SER A 774 -19.89 8.63 16.63
CA SER A 774 -21.09 8.36 17.43
C SER A 774 -21.52 9.56 18.29
N GLY A 775 -20.58 10.47 18.60
CA GLY A 775 -20.75 11.54 19.58
C GLY A 775 -20.61 11.08 21.03
N ARG A 776 -20.29 9.81 21.30
CA ARG A 776 -20.34 9.21 22.65
C ARG A 776 -18.97 8.78 23.22
N GLY A 777 -17.88 9.31 22.69
CA GLY A 777 -16.51 8.88 23.03
C GLY A 777 -15.70 8.60 21.77
N ALA A 778 -14.50 8.03 21.90
CA ALA A 778 -13.70 7.67 20.72
C ALA A 778 -14.36 6.54 19.92
N TRP A 779 -15.12 5.68 20.61
CA TRP A 779 -15.84 4.52 20.08
C TRP A 779 -17.33 4.60 20.42
N GLY A 780 -18.17 3.93 19.63
CA GLY A 780 -19.59 3.78 19.92
C GLY A 780 -19.86 2.98 21.20
N VAL A 781 -19.02 1.98 21.50
CA VAL A 781 -19.12 1.16 22.72
C VAL A 781 -18.98 2.00 23.98
N ASP A 782 -18.24 3.11 23.94
CA ASP A 782 -18.09 4.05 25.07
C ASP A 782 -19.46 4.58 25.55
N GLY A 783 -20.43 4.66 24.63
CA GLY A 783 -21.80 5.09 24.90
C GLY A 783 -22.78 3.99 25.32
N LEU A 784 -22.35 2.72 25.41
CA LEU A 784 -23.17 1.60 25.87
C LEU A 784 -22.98 1.36 27.38
N PRO A 785 -23.95 0.72 28.09
CA PRO A 785 -23.81 0.36 29.49
C PRO A 785 -22.54 -0.45 29.80
N ALA A 786 -21.98 -0.27 31.00
CA ALA A 786 -20.67 -0.82 31.37
C ALA A 786 -20.61 -2.36 31.37
N GLU A 787 -21.77 -3.03 31.46
CA GLU A 787 -21.89 -4.49 31.41
C GLU A 787 -21.70 -5.05 29.98
N VAL A 788 -21.76 -4.20 28.95
CA VAL A 788 -21.42 -4.55 27.57
C VAL A 788 -19.91 -4.46 27.40
N VAL A 789 -19.24 -5.58 27.61
CA VAL A 789 -17.79 -5.73 27.46
C VAL A 789 -17.53 -6.65 26.26
N PRO A 790 -17.04 -6.12 25.12
CA PRO A 790 -16.71 -6.94 23.97
C PRO A 790 -15.40 -7.70 24.16
N ASP A 791 -15.28 -8.85 23.51
CA ASP A 791 -14.02 -9.60 23.44
C ASP A 791 -13.08 -9.02 22.39
N LEU A 792 -13.65 -8.57 21.27
CA LEU A 792 -12.94 -7.90 20.18
C LEU A 792 -13.71 -6.67 19.70
N VAL A 793 -12.96 -5.64 19.28
CA VAL A 793 -13.50 -4.48 18.58
C VAL A 793 -12.75 -4.30 17.26
N LEU A 794 -13.47 -4.27 16.14
CA LEU A 794 -12.93 -4.08 14.80
C LEU A 794 -13.20 -2.67 14.30
N TRP A 795 -12.17 -1.97 13.85
CA TRP A 795 -12.31 -0.60 13.33
C TRP A 795 -11.50 -0.37 12.06
N TYR A 796 -12.16 0.13 11.02
CA TYR A 796 -11.55 0.52 9.76
C TYR A 796 -11.70 2.04 9.53
N PRO A 797 -10.62 2.84 9.63
CA PRO A 797 -10.64 4.29 9.38
C PRO A 797 -10.50 4.70 7.91
N GLY A 798 -10.38 3.74 6.97
CA GLY A 798 -10.03 4.05 5.58
C GLY A 798 -8.53 3.98 5.28
N GLY A 799 -8.19 4.10 4.00
CA GLY A 799 -6.81 3.88 3.52
C GLY A 799 -6.37 2.42 3.68
N GLN A 800 -5.05 2.19 3.74
CA GLN A 800 -4.51 0.86 4.00
C GLN A 800 -4.21 0.68 5.49
N LEU A 801 -5.26 0.67 6.31
CA LEU A 801 -5.16 0.50 7.75
C LEU A 801 -6.48 -0.02 8.34
N GLY A 802 -6.39 -1.00 9.23
CA GLY A 802 -7.48 -1.42 10.10
C GLY A 802 -6.96 -1.81 11.49
N HIS A 803 -7.86 -1.93 12.45
CA HIS A 803 -7.56 -2.20 13.86
C HIS A 803 -8.43 -3.33 14.41
N ILE A 804 -7.77 -4.26 15.10
CA ILE A 804 -8.42 -5.28 15.92
C ILE A 804 -7.97 -5.03 17.35
N PHE A 805 -8.84 -4.43 18.17
CA PHE A 805 -8.64 -4.41 19.61
C PHE A 805 -9.12 -5.75 20.17
N VAL A 806 -8.33 -6.38 21.02
CA VAL A 806 -8.58 -7.74 21.49
C VAL A 806 -8.31 -7.84 23.00
N GLY A 807 -9.21 -8.53 23.69
CA GLY A 807 -9.07 -8.88 25.09
C GLY A 807 -8.04 -9.99 25.31
N ASP A 808 -7.52 -10.08 26.54
CA ASP A 808 -6.42 -10.99 26.92
C ASP A 808 -6.69 -12.45 26.55
N ARG A 809 -7.95 -12.90 26.61
CA ARG A 809 -8.36 -14.27 26.29
C ARG A 809 -8.02 -14.69 24.87
N TYR A 810 -8.08 -13.77 23.90
CA TYR A 810 -7.86 -14.05 22.47
C TYR A 810 -6.59 -13.40 21.93
N TYR A 811 -5.76 -12.85 22.81
CA TYR A 811 -4.48 -12.28 22.43
C TYR A 811 -3.45 -13.37 22.15
N ILE A 812 -2.73 -13.19 21.05
CA ILE A 812 -1.63 -14.03 20.58
C ILE A 812 -0.34 -13.22 20.65
N ASP A 813 0.56 -13.62 21.54
CA ASP A 813 1.86 -13.00 21.79
C ASP A 813 2.89 -13.22 20.66
N ARG A 814 2.58 -14.13 19.72
CA ARG A 814 3.38 -14.47 18.52
C ARG A 814 2.60 -14.20 17.22
N PRO A 815 2.31 -12.93 16.88
CA PRO A 815 1.36 -12.56 15.84
C PRO A 815 1.82 -12.80 14.40
N LEU A 816 3.10 -13.13 14.15
CA LEU A 816 3.61 -13.46 12.81
C LEU A 816 2.91 -14.68 12.17
N MET A 817 2.18 -15.45 12.98
CA MET A 817 1.29 -16.50 12.52
C MET A 817 0.04 -15.96 11.82
N LEU A 818 -0.38 -14.71 12.06
CA LEU A 818 -1.60 -14.10 11.53
C LEU A 818 -1.50 -13.76 10.02
N ILE A 819 -2.58 -13.20 9.48
CA ILE A 819 -2.96 -13.28 8.05
C ILE A 819 -2.01 -12.56 7.12
N SER A 820 -1.63 -11.36 7.45
CA SER A 820 -0.97 -10.53 6.46
C SER A 820 0.53 -10.47 6.64
N THR A 821 1.19 -10.33 5.49
CA THR A 821 2.58 -9.87 5.42
C THR A 821 2.64 -8.34 5.44
N TRP A 822 1.54 -7.66 5.78
CA TRP A 822 1.34 -6.21 5.79
C TRP A 822 0.32 -5.82 6.85
N ASP A 823 0.76 -5.06 7.84
CA ASP A 823 -0.07 -4.57 8.93
C ASP A 823 -0.29 -3.05 8.76
N GLY A 824 -0.73 -2.65 7.56
CA GLY A 824 -0.98 -1.26 7.17
C GLY A 824 0.17 -0.54 6.46
N ASP A 825 -0.02 0.76 6.18
CA ASP A 825 1.01 1.66 5.65
C ASP A 825 1.19 2.93 6.51
N GLU A 826 2.43 3.45 6.52
CA GLU A 826 2.82 4.57 7.40
C GLU A 826 2.00 5.84 7.16
N LEU A 827 1.63 6.15 5.91
CA LEU A 827 0.83 7.33 5.60
C LEU A 827 -0.59 7.21 6.16
N SER A 828 -1.23 6.04 6.05
CA SER A 828 -2.54 5.79 6.66
C SER A 828 -2.50 5.89 8.19
N ILE A 829 -1.41 5.45 8.81
CA ILE A 829 -1.19 5.57 10.25
C ILE A 829 -1.05 7.04 10.69
N ILE A 830 -0.24 7.83 9.99
CA ILE A 830 -0.10 9.26 10.30
C ILE A 830 -1.46 9.96 10.21
N ARG A 831 -2.22 9.70 9.14
CA ARG A 831 -3.57 10.25 8.96
C ARG A 831 -4.49 9.86 10.11
N ALA A 832 -4.61 8.56 10.41
CA ALA A 832 -5.48 8.09 11.48
C ALA A 832 -5.07 8.63 12.87
N HIS A 833 -3.76 8.68 13.16
CA HIS A 833 -3.24 9.28 14.39
C HIS A 833 -3.71 10.71 14.56
N GLU A 834 -3.53 11.52 13.53
CA GLU A 834 -3.87 12.93 13.62
C GLU A 834 -5.39 13.18 13.56
N HIS A 835 -6.13 12.38 12.80
CA HIS A 835 -7.59 12.43 12.78
C HIS A 835 -8.18 12.17 14.17
N LEU A 836 -7.66 11.19 14.92
CA LEU A 836 -8.09 10.95 16.29
C LEU A 836 -7.75 12.13 17.22
N ARG A 837 -6.57 12.74 17.06
CA ARG A 837 -6.18 13.92 17.86
C ARG A 837 -7.06 15.13 17.59
N ALA A 838 -7.41 15.35 16.32
CA ALA A 838 -8.27 16.43 15.89
C ALA A 838 -9.74 16.18 16.31
N GLY A 839 -10.25 14.97 16.09
CA GLY A 839 -11.63 14.58 16.41
C GLY A 839 -11.96 14.78 17.89
N ARG A 840 -11.01 14.49 18.79
CA ARG A 840 -11.14 14.75 20.24
C ARG A 840 -11.45 16.22 20.58
N ARG A 841 -11.07 17.16 19.71
CA ARG A 841 -11.22 18.62 19.95
C ARG A 841 -12.49 19.19 19.32
N VAL A 842 -13.29 18.37 18.62
CA VAL A 842 -14.52 18.83 18.00
C VAL A 842 -15.65 18.75 19.02
N GLU A 843 -16.04 19.89 19.58
CA GLU A 843 -17.05 19.98 20.64
C GLU A 843 -18.49 19.93 20.09
N THR A 844 -18.68 20.12 18.78
CA THR A 844 -20.00 20.27 18.16
C THR A 844 -20.61 18.96 17.63
N ILE A 845 -19.93 17.82 17.73
CA ILE A 845 -20.33 16.56 17.08
C ILE A 845 -21.79 16.19 17.38
N GLU A 846 -22.20 16.19 18.65
CA GLU A 846 -23.58 15.84 19.02
C GLU A 846 -24.61 16.83 18.47
N ALA A 847 -24.30 18.13 18.54
CA ALA A 847 -25.18 19.17 18.01
C ALA A 847 -25.31 19.06 16.48
N SER A 848 -24.20 18.77 15.79
CA SER A 848 -24.15 18.53 14.35
C SER A 848 -24.94 17.27 13.96
N ALA A 849 -24.84 16.21 14.75
CA ALA A 849 -25.61 14.98 14.55
C ALA A 849 -27.12 15.20 14.67
N ARG A 850 -27.57 15.98 15.67
CA ARG A 850 -28.99 16.36 15.81
C ARG A 850 -29.47 17.18 14.61
N ALA A 851 -28.72 18.22 14.25
CA ALA A 851 -29.05 19.07 13.10
C ALA A 851 -29.09 18.29 11.78
N LEU A 852 -28.17 17.33 11.57
CA LEU A 852 -28.16 16.45 10.40
C LEU A 852 -29.41 15.59 10.33
N ARG A 853 -29.75 14.92 11.43
CA ARG A 853 -30.94 14.06 11.48
C ARG A 853 -32.22 14.84 11.22
N GLU A 854 -32.36 16.03 11.81
CA GLU A 854 -33.51 16.90 11.57
C GLU A 854 -33.58 17.35 10.10
N ALA A 855 -32.46 17.79 9.52
CA ALA A 855 -32.41 18.18 8.12
C ALA A 855 -32.78 17.03 7.18
N LEU A 856 -32.24 15.82 7.40
CA LEU A 856 -32.58 14.65 6.59
C LEU A 856 -34.05 14.24 6.75
N ARG A 857 -34.59 14.32 7.97
CA ARG A 857 -36.01 14.02 8.23
C ARG A 857 -36.90 14.97 7.43
N ASP A 858 -36.65 16.28 7.52
CA ASP A 858 -37.43 17.31 6.83
C ASP A 858 -37.33 17.17 5.31
N LEU A 859 -36.15 16.85 4.79
CA LEU A 859 -35.91 16.67 3.36
C LEU A 859 -36.61 15.43 2.80
N PHE A 860 -36.55 14.28 3.50
CA PHE A 860 -36.95 13.01 2.89
C PHE A 860 -38.26 12.44 3.43
N THR A 861 -38.48 12.44 4.75
CA THR A 861 -39.65 11.75 5.34
C THR A 861 -40.96 12.49 5.11
N GLY A 862 -40.93 13.81 4.94
CA GLY A 862 -42.11 14.60 4.59
C GLY A 862 -42.45 14.57 3.11
N ARG A 863 -41.52 14.16 2.24
CA ARG A 863 -41.65 14.21 0.77
C ARG A 863 -41.84 12.84 0.13
N PHE A 864 -41.24 11.80 0.71
CA PHE A 864 -41.29 10.44 0.20
C PHE A 864 -42.06 9.55 1.19
N ALA A 865 -43.22 9.06 0.79
CA ALA A 865 -44.02 8.16 1.60
C ALA A 865 -43.22 6.88 1.91
N GLY A 866 -43.21 6.48 3.19
CA GLY A 866 -42.45 5.30 3.64
C GLY A 866 -40.95 5.53 3.82
N ALA A 867 -40.43 6.75 3.57
CA ALA A 867 -39.05 7.05 3.88
C ALA A 867 -38.80 7.17 5.40
N SER A 868 -37.65 6.71 5.86
CA SER A 868 -37.24 6.74 7.28
C SER A 868 -35.75 7.03 7.43
N ILE A 869 -35.37 7.56 8.59
CA ILE A 869 -33.97 7.89 8.92
C ILE A 869 -33.45 6.92 9.98
N GLY A 870 -32.36 6.23 9.66
CA GLY A 870 -31.64 5.32 10.56
C GLY A 870 -30.28 5.87 11.00
N GLY A 871 -29.48 5.03 11.66
CA GLY A 871 -28.12 5.33 12.09
C GLY A 871 -27.99 6.01 13.47
N LEU A 872 -26.77 6.44 13.81
CA LEU A 872 -26.43 7.08 15.09
C LEU A 872 -25.34 8.14 14.88
N GLY A 873 -25.39 9.23 15.66
CA GLY A 873 -24.37 10.28 15.61
C GLY A 873 -24.29 10.94 14.24
N LEU A 874 -23.08 11.16 13.73
CA LEU A 874 -22.86 11.69 12.37
C LEU A 874 -22.87 10.59 11.29
N TYR A 875 -23.35 9.38 11.59
CA TYR A 875 -23.60 8.35 10.58
C TYR A 875 -25.10 8.10 10.49
N GLN A 876 -25.72 8.56 9.41
CA GLN A 876 -27.17 8.48 9.19
C GLN A 876 -27.45 7.69 7.92
N THR A 877 -28.61 7.03 7.86
CA THR A 877 -29.11 6.43 6.62
C THR A 877 -30.49 6.95 6.28
N ILE A 878 -30.80 6.95 4.99
CA ILE A 878 -32.11 7.33 4.45
C ILE A 878 -32.65 6.10 3.75
N ARG A 879 -33.64 5.44 4.34
CA ARG A 879 -34.32 4.27 3.76
C ARG A 879 -35.57 4.73 3.06
N PHE A 880 -35.72 4.40 1.78
CA PHE A 880 -36.90 4.65 0.96
C PHE A 880 -37.80 3.41 0.91
N ALA A 881 -39.03 3.58 0.41
CA ALA A 881 -39.97 2.48 0.25
C ALA A 881 -39.50 1.43 -0.75
N ASP A 882 -38.72 1.84 -1.76
CA ASP A 882 -38.18 0.97 -2.79
C ASP A 882 -36.79 1.40 -3.28
N ALA A 883 -36.14 0.51 -4.04
CA ALA A 883 -34.80 0.72 -4.56
C ALA A 883 -34.74 1.71 -5.74
N GLU A 884 -35.82 1.84 -6.52
CA GLU A 884 -35.87 2.74 -7.68
C GLU A 884 -35.77 4.19 -7.23
N THR A 885 -36.55 4.58 -6.21
CA THR A 885 -36.49 5.92 -5.61
C THR A 885 -35.11 6.23 -5.05
N ALA A 886 -34.51 5.33 -4.27
CA ALA A 886 -33.18 5.55 -3.70
C ALA A 886 -32.11 5.78 -4.78
N VAL A 887 -32.15 4.97 -5.86
CA VAL A 887 -31.25 5.12 -7.01
C VAL A 887 -31.49 6.44 -7.73
N SER A 888 -32.75 6.83 -7.95
CA SER A 888 -33.11 8.10 -8.60
C SER A 888 -32.58 9.29 -7.81
N VAL A 889 -32.88 9.36 -6.51
CA VAL A 889 -32.41 10.41 -5.60
C VAL A 889 -30.90 10.49 -5.59
N HIS A 890 -30.21 9.34 -5.45
CA HIS A 890 -28.76 9.27 -5.46
C HIS A 890 -28.17 9.85 -6.76
N GLN A 891 -28.68 9.45 -7.93
CA GLN A 891 -28.18 9.92 -9.22
C GLN A 891 -28.39 11.42 -9.43
N ILE A 892 -29.53 11.97 -9.00
CA ILE A 892 -29.83 13.41 -9.17
C ILE A 892 -28.95 14.25 -8.26
N CYS A 893 -28.83 13.85 -7.00
CA CYS A 893 -27.92 14.48 -6.05
C CYS A 893 -26.48 14.46 -6.59
N GLN A 894 -26.01 13.30 -7.05
CA GLN A 894 -24.65 13.12 -7.55
C GLN A 894 -24.38 13.99 -8.79
N ARG A 895 -25.31 14.08 -9.74
CA ARG A 895 -25.19 14.96 -10.93
C ARG A 895 -25.11 16.44 -10.58
N ARG A 896 -25.55 16.82 -9.39
CA ARG A 896 -25.59 18.19 -8.88
C ARG A 896 -24.54 18.44 -7.79
N GLY A 897 -23.61 17.51 -7.61
CA GLY A 897 -22.49 17.65 -6.68
C GLY A 897 -22.80 17.31 -5.22
N VAL A 898 -23.92 16.66 -4.92
CA VAL A 898 -24.24 16.14 -3.59
C VAL A 898 -24.02 14.63 -3.58
N PHE A 899 -23.08 14.17 -2.75
CA PHE A 899 -22.65 12.77 -2.73
C PHE A 899 -23.19 12.07 -1.49
N PHE A 900 -23.96 11.00 -1.70
CA PHE A 900 -24.37 10.06 -0.66
C PHE A 900 -23.65 8.72 -0.88
N GLY A 901 -23.38 8.00 0.19
CA GLY A 901 -22.95 6.60 0.09
C GLY A 901 -24.11 5.68 -0.30
N ARG A 902 -23.81 4.48 -0.78
CA ARG A 902 -24.81 3.46 -1.13
C ARG A 902 -24.95 2.43 -0.01
N GLY A 903 -26.17 2.26 0.50
CA GLY A 903 -26.52 1.23 1.46
C GLY A 903 -27.09 -0.04 0.81
N ARG A 904 -27.97 -0.73 1.55
CA ARG A 904 -28.84 -1.80 1.02
C ARG A 904 -29.72 -1.29 -0.14
N PRO A 905 -30.35 -2.18 -0.93
CA PRO A 905 -31.38 -1.75 -1.89
C PRO A 905 -32.40 -0.84 -1.20
N GLY A 906 -32.64 0.36 -1.75
CA GLY A 906 -33.53 1.36 -1.16
C GLY A 906 -32.92 2.23 -0.06
N THR A 907 -31.62 2.14 0.22
CA THR A 907 -30.98 2.91 1.30
C THR A 907 -29.80 3.76 0.81
N LEU A 908 -29.77 5.03 1.21
CA LEU A 908 -28.64 5.93 1.04
C LEU A 908 -27.95 6.19 2.38
N ILE A 909 -26.65 6.46 2.34
CA ILE A 909 -25.81 6.71 3.52
C ILE A 909 -25.39 8.18 3.54
N ALA A 910 -25.51 8.81 4.69
CA ALA A 910 -25.02 10.15 5.00
C ALA A 910 -24.03 10.11 6.17
N ALA A 911 -22.74 10.23 5.86
CA ALA A 911 -21.61 10.35 6.77
C ALA A 911 -20.81 11.63 6.46
N PRO A 912 -21.24 12.81 6.92
CA PRO A 912 -20.49 14.06 6.73
C PRO A 912 -19.18 14.10 7.55
N PRO A 913 -18.31 15.09 7.30
CA PRO A 913 -17.19 15.41 8.16
C PRO A 913 -17.58 15.69 9.62
N LEU A 914 -16.66 15.44 10.55
CA LEU A 914 -16.84 15.66 11.98
C LEU A 914 -16.97 17.14 12.35
N ASP A 915 -16.25 17.99 11.63
CA ASP A 915 -16.11 19.43 11.87
C ASP A 915 -17.17 20.29 11.17
N LEU A 916 -18.23 19.67 10.62
CA LEU A 916 -19.29 20.39 9.94
C LEU A 916 -20.19 21.14 10.95
N PRO A 917 -20.29 22.48 10.92
CA PRO A 917 -21.04 23.24 11.92
C PRO A 917 -22.56 23.00 11.81
N PRO A 918 -23.33 22.93 12.92
CA PRO A 918 -24.77 22.69 12.88
C PRO A 918 -25.57 23.67 11.98
N PRO A 919 -25.30 25.00 11.99
CA PRO A 919 -26.01 25.94 11.12
C PRO A 919 -25.75 25.68 9.63
N MET A 920 -24.54 25.21 9.29
CA MET A 920 -24.17 24.89 7.91
C MET A 920 -24.90 23.62 7.45
N ILE A 921 -25.03 22.62 8.33
CA ILE A 921 -25.82 21.41 8.03
C ILE A 921 -27.26 21.77 7.68
N ALA A 922 -27.92 22.58 8.51
CA ALA A 922 -29.32 22.96 8.28
C ALA A 922 -29.49 23.80 7.00
N THR A 923 -28.60 24.77 6.78
CA THR A 923 -28.73 25.73 5.67
C THR A 923 -28.28 25.13 4.33
N THR A 924 -27.13 24.46 4.30
CA THR A 924 -26.56 23.88 3.08
C THR A 924 -27.37 22.69 2.61
N LEU A 925 -27.78 21.77 3.50
CA LEU A 925 -28.55 20.60 3.06
C LEU A 925 -29.93 21.02 2.53
N ARG A 926 -30.65 21.91 3.23
CA ARG A 926 -31.93 22.43 2.73
C ARG A 926 -31.74 23.22 1.44
N GLY A 927 -30.89 24.25 1.44
CA GLY A 927 -30.68 25.13 0.29
C GLY A 927 -30.16 24.42 -0.97
N THR A 928 -29.39 23.34 -0.82
CA THR A 928 -28.82 22.60 -1.97
C THR A 928 -29.68 21.41 -2.38
N ILE A 929 -30.23 20.62 -1.44
CA ILE A 929 -30.91 19.35 -1.76
C ILE A 929 -32.40 19.58 -2.03
N GLU A 930 -33.06 20.46 -1.27
CA GLU A 930 -34.50 20.70 -1.37
C GLU A 930 -34.94 21.12 -2.78
N PRO A 931 -34.29 22.10 -3.45
CA PRO A 931 -34.70 22.49 -4.80
C PRO A 931 -34.48 21.38 -5.83
N LEU A 932 -33.48 20.52 -5.61
CA LEU A 932 -33.18 19.40 -6.51
C LEU A 932 -34.24 18.30 -6.43
N ILE A 933 -34.70 18.00 -5.21
CA ILE A 933 -35.76 17.03 -4.98
C ILE A 933 -37.08 17.60 -5.51
N ASP A 934 -37.41 18.85 -5.18
CA ASP A 934 -38.67 19.48 -5.59
C ASP A 934 -38.77 19.60 -7.12
N ASP A 935 -37.69 20.00 -7.82
CA ASP A 935 -37.63 20.00 -9.29
C ASP A 935 -37.79 18.59 -9.88
N HIS A 936 -37.22 17.56 -9.25
CA HIS A 936 -37.35 16.19 -9.72
C HIS A 936 -38.79 15.68 -9.61
N LEU A 937 -39.42 15.88 -8.45
CA LEU A 937 -40.81 15.49 -8.20
C LEU A 937 -41.76 16.26 -9.11
N ALA A 938 -41.55 17.57 -9.31
CA ALA A 938 -42.36 18.40 -10.20
C ALA A 938 -42.32 17.94 -11.66
N ARG A 939 -41.24 17.30 -12.10
CA ARG A 939 -41.09 16.73 -13.45
C ARG A 939 -41.69 15.32 -13.60
N GLY A 940 -42.42 14.83 -12.60
CA GLY A 940 -42.98 13.48 -12.59
C GLY A 940 -41.94 12.39 -12.35
N GLY A 941 -40.80 12.73 -11.72
CA GLY A 941 -39.87 11.75 -11.20
C GLY A 941 -40.54 10.86 -10.16
N LYS A 942 -40.25 9.56 -10.20
CA LYS A 942 -40.68 8.62 -9.17
C LYS A 942 -39.86 8.77 -7.89
#